data_AF-A0ABD2BU81-F1
#
_entry.id   AF-A0ABD2BU81-F1
#
_cell.length_a   1.000
_cell.length_b   1.000
_cell.length_c   1.000
_cell.angle_alpha   90.00
_cell.angle_beta   90.00
_cell.angle_gamma   90.00
#
_symmetry.space_group_name_H-M   'P 1'
#
loop_
_entity.id
_entity.type
_entity.pdbx_description
1 polymer ?
#
loop_
_entity_poly.entity_id
_entity_poly.type
_entity_poly.pdbx_seq_one_letter_code
_entity_poly.pdbx_strand_id
1 'polypeptide(L)'
;MFVDDLSLSNELDRGLLPNCSLTPQAISFILFTREIPNGIVLTQQNLTSVEIFKKSDISSNPVVFLIHGFLSCPNQTNFLDVTRALIQKDKYIVISIDWKDGACTKQFILNKCLGYFQSVENTRIVGKYIAHFSKRLIQEHKLSVAKVRLIGHSLGAHIAGFAGKEFQTFRLGKYPEIIGLDPAGPSFSSNKCSERLCETDADYVQIIHTSKYLGIGKTIGTVDFYMNNGTNQPDCSDPLSYELDRGPKCPFNSDTVSIIIETRENRNRDLYTLQTLQNHPEFKKKTITRPVVFITHGFTSSASETNFINLAKALVDKDNYMVISIDWQTAACTNEAVGLKYLYYPTAASNTRLVGQYIATITQKLVKDYKISMANIRLIGHSLGAHVSGFAGKKVQELKLGKYSEIIGLDPARPSFDSNHCSERLCETDAEYVQIIHTSNYLGTEKILGTVDFYMNNGKNQPGCGRFFSEVCSHTRAVIYMAECIKHECCLIGIPRSKSSQPISSCTKQECVCVGLNAKKYPSRGSFYVPNITVFSIDWKKGACNGGASLLEYAGYFKAVENTREVGRYVANFTKILVEEYKIPLANILLIGHSLGAQVAGFAGKELQKLIGKYSQIVGLDPAGPFFSLNSCSQRICETDADYVQIIHTSVPLGTERTLGTIDFYMNNGIFQPGCNVDASCSHTKAVLYFTECIKRECCLIGIPWEEYVVFINILNFFMLILLQNEPKMITMRRSQSISTCTKDKCVCVGLSANNYPGRGKFYVPTKRDAPYCNNNGTVL
;
A
#
# COMPACT_ATOMS: atom_id res chain seq x y z
N MET A 1 29.94 -10.37 -36.84
CA MET A 1 28.72 -9.89 -37.54
C MET A 1 27.59 -9.93 -36.53
N PHE A 2 27.46 -8.90 -35.71
CA PHE A 2 26.32 -8.66 -34.83
C PHE A 2 26.09 -7.17 -34.92
N VAL A 3 25.07 -6.79 -35.68
CA VAL A 3 24.58 -5.43 -35.85
C VAL A 3 23.18 -5.43 -35.25
N ASP A 4 22.99 -4.51 -34.32
CA ASP A 4 21.76 -3.84 -33.88
C ASP A 4 20.47 -4.64 -33.73
N ASP A 5 20.11 -4.89 -32.46
CA ASP A 5 18.71 -4.79 -32.04
C ASP A 5 18.63 -4.07 -30.68
N LEU A 6 18.93 -2.77 -30.73
CA LEU A 6 18.92 -1.84 -29.59
C LEU A 6 17.79 -0.80 -29.71
N SER A 7 16.75 -1.09 -30.50
CA SER A 7 15.62 -0.18 -30.74
C SER A 7 14.27 -0.65 -30.19
N LEU A 8 14.18 -1.83 -29.54
CA LEU A 8 12.93 -2.32 -28.93
C LEU A 8 12.83 -2.10 -27.41
N SER A 9 13.89 -1.64 -26.74
CA SER A 9 13.89 -1.43 -25.28
C SER A 9 13.35 -0.07 -24.83
N ASN A 10 13.33 0.95 -25.69
CA ASN A 10 12.97 2.33 -25.29
C ASN A 10 11.46 2.67 -25.37
N GLU A 11 10.61 1.79 -25.92
CA GLU A 11 9.15 1.99 -25.91
C GLU A 11 8.41 1.23 -24.80
N LEU A 12 9.06 0.27 -24.14
CA LEU A 12 8.54 -0.48 -22.98
C LEU A 12 8.84 0.19 -21.62
N ASP A 13 9.58 1.31 -21.64
CA ASP A 13 10.01 2.09 -20.46
C ASP A 13 8.97 3.12 -19.96
N ARG A 14 7.78 3.18 -20.56
CA ARG A 14 6.65 3.95 -20.01
C ARG A 14 5.75 3.02 -19.19
N GLY A 15 5.95 3.07 -17.88
CA GLY A 15 5.24 2.23 -16.91
C GLY A 15 3.72 2.19 -17.10
N LEU A 16 3.09 1.14 -16.54
CA LEU A 16 1.65 0.87 -16.50
C LEU A 16 0.77 2.01 -15.94
N LEU A 17 1.34 3.13 -15.51
CA LEU A 17 0.63 4.29 -14.98
C LEU A 17 0.32 5.27 -16.12
N PRO A 18 -0.95 5.67 -16.31
CA PRO A 18 -1.31 6.62 -17.36
C PRO A 18 -0.70 7.99 -17.06
N ASN A 19 0.20 8.45 -17.94
CA ASN A 19 0.77 9.79 -17.85
C ASN A 19 -0.16 10.82 -18.49
N CYS A 20 -1.24 11.20 -17.80
CA CYS A 20 -2.14 12.29 -18.19
C CYS A 20 -1.80 13.58 -17.43
N SER A 21 -0.50 13.88 -17.35
CA SER A 21 0.02 15.04 -16.64
C SER A 21 -0.47 16.31 -17.31
N LEU A 22 -1.18 17.16 -16.56
CA LEU A 22 -1.60 18.47 -16.99
C LEU A 22 -0.62 19.52 -16.46
N THR A 23 0.19 20.10 -17.35
CA THR A 23 0.97 21.32 -17.06
C THR A 23 0.25 22.54 -17.63
N PRO A 24 0.47 23.76 -17.10
CA PRO A 24 -0.08 24.98 -17.67
C PRO A 24 0.20 25.13 -19.18
N GLN A 25 1.38 24.68 -19.62
CA GLN A 25 1.82 24.71 -21.02
C GLN A 25 1.13 23.65 -21.90
N ALA A 26 0.46 22.66 -21.30
CA ALA A 26 -0.26 21.60 -22.02
C ALA A 26 -1.68 22.00 -22.44
N ILE A 27 -2.18 23.17 -22.00
CA ILE A 27 -3.46 23.72 -22.44
C ILE A 27 -3.19 24.76 -23.53
N SER A 28 -3.77 24.57 -24.71
CA SER A 28 -3.68 25.53 -25.82
C SER A 28 -5.06 26.03 -26.22
N PHE A 29 -5.16 27.31 -26.59
CA PHE A 29 -6.39 27.92 -27.10
C PHE A 29 -6.25 28.07 -28.61
N ILE A 30 -7.18 27.53 -29.38
CA ILE A 30 -7.16 27.59 -30.85
C ILE A 30 -8.28 28.50 -31.31
N LEU A 31 -7.92 29.62 -31.94
CA LEU A 31 -8.84 30.64 -32.44
C LEU A 31 -9.27 30.31 -33.87
N PHE A 32 -10.58 30.27 -34.09
CA PHE A 32 -11.21 30.17 -35.40
C PHE A 32 -12.11 31.37 -35.65
N THR A 33 -12.04 31.89 -36.87
CA THR A 33 -12.96 32.89 -37.41
C THR A 33 -13.28 32.53 -38.85
N ARG A 34 -14.18 33.27 -39.50
CA ARG A 34 -14.47 33.08 -40.92
C ARG A 34 -13.25 33.31 -41.81
N GLU A 35 -12.38 34.23 -41.42
CA GLU A 35 -11.11 34.55 -42.10
C GLU A 35 -9.99 33.57 -41.73
N ILE A 36 -10.12 32.87 -40.60
CA ILE A 36 -9.15 31.90 -40.08
C ILE A 36 -9.85 30.53 -39.88
N PRO A 37 -10.32 29.89 -40.96
CA PRO A 37 -11.11 28.66 -40.85
C PRO A 37 -10.29 27.43 -40.43
N ASN A 38 -8.96 27.48 -40.59
CA ASN A 38 -8.04 26.40 -40.21
C ASN A 38 -7.51 26.52 -38.77
N GLY A 39 -7.87 27.60 -38.07
CA GLY A 39 -7.47 27.84 -36.69
C GLY A 39 -6.03 28.34 -36.52
N ILE A 40 -5.79 29.13 -35.47
CA ILE A 40 -4.45 29.49 -35.02
C ILE A 40 -4.31 29.27 -33.51
N VAL A 41 -3.17 28.75 -33.07
CA VAL A 41 -2.87 28.60 -31.63
C VAL A 41 -2.55 29.98 -31.04
N LEU A 42 -3.24 30.34 -29.96
CA LEU A 42 -3.01 31.58 -29.22
C LEU A 42 -1.83 31.39 -28.27
N THR A 43 -0.74 32.10 -28.53
CA THR A 43 0.43 32.23 -27.66
C THR A 43 0.41 33.58 -26.94
N GLN A 44 1.24 33.77 -25.91
CA GLN A 44 1.37 35.07 -25.25
C GLN A 44 1.79 36.18 -26.22
N GLN A 45 2.64 35.87 -27.21
CA GLN A 45 3.02 36.79 -28.28
C GLN A 45 1.84 37.15 -29.19
N ASN A 46 1.00 36.17 -29.54
CA ASN A 46 -0.20 36.36 -30.37
C ASN A 46 -1.31 37.13 -29.63
N LEU A 47 -1.40 37.01 -28.30
CA LEU A 47 -2.35 37.77 -27.49
C LEU A 47 -1.95 39.25 -27.38
N THR A 48 -0.64 39.54 -27.37
CA THR A 48 -0.11 40.91 -27.37
C THR A 48 -0.05 41.55 -28.76
N SER A 49 -0.08 40.76 -29.84
CA SER A 49 -0.11 41.31 -31.19
C SER A 49 -1.53 41.83 -31.49
N VAL A 50 -1.65 43.16 -31.49
CA VAL A 50 -2.94 43.85 -31.66
C VAL A 50 -3.63 43.50 -32.99
N GLU A 51 -2.90 42.92 -33.96
CA GLU A 51 -3.42 42.57 -35.28
C GLU A 51 -4.42 41.40 -35.30
N ILE A 52 -4.22 40.36 -34.48
CA ILE A 52 -5.11 39.18 -34.45
C ILE A 52 -6.53 39.57 -33.98
N PHE A 53 -6.63 40.54 -33.06
CA PHE A 53 -7.90 41.05 -32.55
C PHE A 53 -8.39 42.34 -33.23
N LYS A 54 -7.52 43.07 -33.96
CA LYS A 54 -7.93 44.18 -34.85
C LYS A 54 -8.63 43.68 -36.12
N LYS A 55 -8.21 42.55 -36.68
CA LYS A 55 -8.87 41.95 -37.86
C LYS A 55 -10.21 41.26 -37.53
N SER A 56 -10.43 40.87 -36.28
CA SER A 56 -11.60 40.09 -35.83
C SER A 56 -12.60 40.86 -34.96
N ASP A 57 -12.30 42.10 -34.58
CA ASP A 57 -13.09 42.96 -33.68
C ASP A 57 -13.79 42.19 -32.54
N ILE A 58 -12.97 41.60 -31.65
CA ILE A 58 -13.46 40.77 -30.54
C ILE A 58 -14.43 41.50 -29.60
N SER A 59 -14.41 42.84 -29.59
CA SER A 59 -15.36 43.66 -28.83
C SER A 59 -16.79 43.62 -29.41
N SER A 60 -16.89 43.42 -30.73
CA SER A 60 -18.14 43.46 -31.49
C SER A 60 -18.77 42.08 -31.70
N ASN A 61 -18.00 41.00 -31.64
CA ASN A 61 -18.44 39.67 -32.07
C ASN A 61 -18.70 38.68 -30.91
N PRO A 62 -19.69 37.76 -31.02
CA PRO A 62 -19.90 36.70 -30.05
C PRO A 62 -18.72 35.71 -29.99
N VAL A 63 -18.25 35.40 -28.78
CA VAL A 63 -17.14 34.46 -28.54
C VAL A 63 -17.70 33.17 -27.93
N VAL A 64 -17.39 32.04 -28.55
CA VAL A 64 -17.79 30.70 -28.08
C VAL A 64 -16.55 29.90 -27.73
N PHE A 65 -16.44 29.49 -26.47
CA PHE A 65 -15.45 28.51 -26.04
C PHE A 65 -15.97 27.11 -26.29
N LEU A 66 -15.25 26.31 -27.09
CA LEU A 66 -15.61 24.93 -27.41
C LEU A 66 -14.66 23.95 -26.71
N ILE A 67 -15.20 23.06 -25.88
CA ILE A 67 -14.42 22.24 -24.95
C ILE A 67 -14.69 20.76 -25.18
N HIS A 68 -13.66 20.01 -25.58
CA HIS A 68 -13.77 18.57 -25.82
C HIS A 68 -13.72 17.73 -24.54
N GLY A 69 -14.08 16.45 -24.66
CA GLY A 69 -14.17 15.50 -23.56
C GLY A 69 -12.96 14.57 -23.42
N PHE A 70 -13.16 13.49 -22.66
CA PHE A 70 -12.18 12.43 -22.45
C PHE A 70 -11.80 11.71 -23.77
N LEU A 71 -10.52 11.36 -23.93
CA LEU A 71 -9.96 10.72 -25.15
C LEU A 71 -10.26 11.48 -26.46
N SER A 72 -10.54 12.78 -26.35
CA SER A 72 -10.88 13.65 -27.47
C SER A 72 -9.85 14.78 -27.61
N CYS A 73 -9.91 15.48 -28.73
CA CYS A 73 -9.09 16.66 -29.01
C CYS A 73 -9.86 17.61 -29.95
N PRO A 74 -9.43 18.88 -30.09
CA PRO A 74 -10.14 19.84 -30.94
C PRO A 74 -10.20 19.48 -32.42
N ASN A 75 -9.25 18.67 -32.89
CA ASN A 75 -9.14 18.29 -34.30
C ASN A 75 -10.00 17.07 -34.67
N GLN A 76 -10.77 16.51 -33.73
CA GLN A 76 -11.76 15.48 -34.07
C GLN A 76 -12.87 16.07 -34.94
N THR A 77 -13.31 15.31 -35.93
CA THR A 77 -14.25 15.75 -36.98
C THR A 77 -15.47 16.45 -36.41
N ASN A 78 -16.11 15.86 -35.40
CA ASN A 78 -17.34 16.41 -34.80
C ASN A 78 -17.15 17.82 -34.20
N PHE A 79 -16.00 18.10 -33.55
CA PHE A 79 -15.71 19.43 -32.99
C PHE A 79 -15.34 20.44 -34.07
N LEU A 80 -14.65 19.99 -35.12
CA LEU A 80 -14.40 20.82 -36.30
C LEU A 80 -15.70 21.17 -37.03
N ASP A 81 -16.67 20.26 -37.09
CA ASP A 81 -17.95 20.52 -37.74
C ASP A 81 -18.79 21.54 -36.96
N VAL A 82 -18.84 21.44 -35.63
CA VAL A 82 -19.44 22.49 -34.78
C VAL A 82 -18.73 23.83 -34.97
N THR A 83 -17.39 23.81 -34.99
CA THR A 83 -16.58 25.02 -35.22
C THR A 83 -16.92 25.66 -36.56
N ARG A 84 -16.94 24.87 -37.65
CA ARG A 84 -17.28 25.33 -39.01
C ARG A 84 -18.70 25.88 -39.07
N ALA A 85 -19.66 25.19 -38.47
CA ALA A 85 -21.05 25.63 -38.46
C ALA A 85 -21.20 27.00 -37.73
N LEU A 86 -20.51 27.18 -36.60
CA LEU A 86 -20.53 28.45 -35.86
C LEU A 86 -19.94 29.62 -36.67
N ILE A 87 -18.74 29.45 -37.24
CA ILE A 87 -18.06 30.52 -38.00
C ILE A 87 -18.71 30.82 -39.37
N GLN A 88 -19.51 29.89 -39.90
CA GLN A 88 -20.27 30.09 -41.14
C GLN A 88 -21.63 30.76 -40.89
N LYS A 89 -22.25 30.52 -39.74
CA LYS A 89 -23.60 31.02 -39.42
C LYS A 89 -23.64 32.53 -39.20
N ASP A 90 -22.66 33.07 -38.49
CA ASP A 90 -22.56 34.50 -38.18
C ASP A 90 -21.09 34.87 -37.92
N LYS A 91 -20.82 36.11 -37.50
CA LYS A 91 -19.49 36.58 -37.07
C LYS A 91 -19.09 36.02 -35.69
N TYR A 92 -19.24 34.71 -35.49
CA TYR A 92 -18.77 34.04 -34.29
C TYR A 92 -17.25 33.93 -34.30
N ILE A 93 -16.66 34.13 -33.12
CA ILE A 93 -15.28 33.76 -32.82
C ILE A 93 -15.33 32.49 -31.99
N VAL A 94 -14.74 31.40 -32.49
CA VAL A 94 -14.68 30.13 -31.76
C VAL A 94 -13.29 29.95 -31.19
N ILE A 95 -13.20 29.72 -29.88
CA ILE A 95 -11.96 29.42 -29.18
C ILE A 95 -12.04 27.98 -28.67
N SER A 96 -11.43 27.06 -29.42
CA SER A 96 -11.39 25.65 -29.02
C SER A 96 -10.30 25.41 -28.00
N ILE A 97 -10.63 24.69 -26.93
CA ILE A 97 -9.70 24.37 -25.84
C ILE A 97 -9.02 23.03 -26.11
N ASP A 98 -7.72 23.04 -26.39
CA ASP A 98 -6.90 21.83 -26.49
C ASP A 98 -6.34 21.47 -25.11
N TRP A 99 -6.90 20.43 -24.49
CA TRP A 99 -6.39 19.84 -23.25
C TRP A 99 -6.11 18.34 -23.43
N LYS A 100 -5.81 17.89 -24.65
CA LYS A 100 -5.69 16.48 -25.05
C LYS A 100 -4.72 15.64 -24.19
N ASP A 101 -3.68 16.28 -23.63
CA ASP A 101 -2.72 15.62 -22.73
C ASP A 101 -3.36 15.35 -21.36
N GLY A 102 -4.12 16.31 -20.84
CA GLY A 102 -4.93 16.15 -19.63
C GLY A 102 -6.16 15.26 -19.82
N ALA A 103 -6.61 15.06 -21.07
CA ALA A 103 -7.74 14.19 -21.46
C ALA A 103 -7.34 12.75 -21.82
N CYS A 104 -6.06 12.38 -21.61
CA CYS A 104 -5.51 11.05 -21.84
C CYS A 104 -5.59 10.50 -23.28
N THR A 105 -5.37 11.33 -24.30
CA THR A 105 -5.45 10.89 -25.70
C THR A 105 -4.33 9.95 -26.19
N LYS A 106 -3.19 9.89 -25.49
CA LYS A 106 -1.94 9.22 -25.95
C LYS A 106 -1.72 7.80 -25.38
N GLN A 107 -2.68 7.24 -24.66
CA GLN A 107 -2.49 6.03 -23.84
C GLN A 107 -2.97 4.74 -24.54
N PHE A 108 -2.40 3.58 -24.20
CA PHE A 108 -2.86 2.25 -24.64
C PHE A 108 -4.20 1.86 -23.97
N ILE A 109 -5.01 0.97 -24.56
CA ILE A 109 -6.43 0.75 -24.19
C ILE A 109 -6.67 0.51 -22.68
N LEU A 110 -5.89 -0.33 -22.01
CA LEU A 110 -6.01 -0.55 -20.55
C LEU A 110 -5.62 0.68 -19.72
N ASN A 111 -4.63 1.45 -20.18
CA ASN A 111 -4.18 2.69 -19.51
C ASN A 111 -5.20 3.83 -19.70
N LYS A 112 -6.01 3.80 -20.77
CA LYS A 112 -7.08 4.78 -20.99
C LYS A 112 -8.08 4.74 -19.82
N CYS A 113 -8.57 3.57 -19.42
CA CYS A 113 -9.55 3.48 -18.32
C CYS A 113 -9.02 4.01 -16.98
N LEU A 114 -7.75 3.73 -16.64
CA LEU A 114 -7.12 4.27 -15.43
C LEU A 114 -6.86 5.78 -15.51
N GLY A 115 -6.66 6.32 -16.71
CA GLY A 115 -6.44 7.75 -16.96
C GLY A 115 -7.71 8.60 -16.82
N TYR A 116 -8.90 7.99 -16.88
CA TYR A 116 -10.17 8.70 -16.75
C TYR A 116 -10.24 9.51 -15.44
N PHE A 117 -9.87 8.91 -14.31
CA PHE A 117 -9.90 9.58 -13.02
C PHE A 117 -8.94 10.78 -12.94
N GLN A 118 -7.77 10.67 -13.58
CA GLN A 118 -6.86 11.81 -13.70
C GLN A 118 -7.47 12.92 -14.58
N SER A 119 -8.15 12.56 -15.66
CA SER A 119 -8.87 13.52 -16.52
C SER A 119 -10.01 14.22 -15.80
N VAL A 120 -10.74 13.49 -14.92
CA VAL A 120 -11.78 14.06 -14.04
C VAL A 120 -11.19 15.13 -13.14
N GLU A 121 -10.07 14.87 -12.45
CA GLU A 121 -9.42 15.87 -11.60
C GLU A 121 -8.90 17.07 -12.40
N ASN A 122 -8.34 16.81 -13.59
CA ASN A 122 -7.87 17.85 -14.51
C ASN A 122 -8.98 18.82 -14.92
N THR A 123 -10.26 18.42 -14.93
CA THR A 123 -11.37 19.30 -15.36
C THR A 123 -11.46 20.61 -14.56
N ARG A 124 -11.19 20.57 -13.26
CA ARG A 124 -11.22 21.75 -12.39
C ARG A 124 -10.11 22.73 -12.74
N ILE A 125 -8.92 22.19 -13.00
CA ILE A 125 -7.74 22.96 -13.38
C ILE A 125 -8.00 23.66 -14.72
N VAL A 126 -8.46 22.92 -15.73
CA VAL A 126 -8.78 23.48 -17.06
C VAL A 126 -9.89 24.53 -16.97
N GLY A 127 -10.94 24.28 -16.17
CA GLY A 127 -12.02 25.25 -15.95
C GLY A 127 -11.50 26.57 -15.38
N LYS A 128 -10.60 26.52 -14.40
CA LYS A 128 -9.94 27.70 -13.85
C LYS A 128 -9.13 28.45 -14.90
N TYR A 129 -8.38 27.74 -15.75
CA TYR A 129 -7.62 28.37 -16.85
C TYR A 129 -8.53 29.12 -17.83
N ILE A 130 -9.66 28.52 -18.22
CA ILE A 130 -10.62 29.16 -19.13
C ILE A 130 -11.19 30.42 -18.47
N ALA A 131 -11.61 30.38 -17.21
CA ALA A 131 -12.14 31.55 -16.51
C ALA A 131 -11.14 32.72 -16.46
N HIS A 132 -9.87 32.43 -16.12
CA HIS A 132 -8.82 33.45 -16.11
C HIS A 132 -8.53 34.01 -17.51
N PHE A 133 -8.56 33.16 -18.54
CA PHE A 133 -8.38 33.60 -19.92
C PHE A 133 -9.54 34.50 -20.38
N SER A 134 -10.79 34.14 -20.08
CA SER A 134 -11.97 34.97 -20.34
C SER A 134 -11.88 36.32 -19.63
N LYS A 135 -11.44 36.34 -18.36
CA LYS A 135 -11.19 37.59 -17.61
C LYS A 135 -10.21 38.51 -18.35
N ARG A 136 -9.10 37.96 -18.88
CA ARG A 136 -8.14 38.75 -19.68
C ARG A 136 -8.76 39.33 -20.94
N LEU A 137 -9.54 38.54 -21.70
CA LEU A 137 -10.24 39.05 -22.88
C LEU A 137 -11.22 40.19 -22.54
N ILE A 138 -11.94 40.09 -21.43
CA ILE A 138 -12.88 41.12 -20.98
C ILE A 138 -12.15 42.39 -20.55
N GLN A 139 -11.09 42.26 -19.75
CA GLN A 139 -10.40 43.41 -19.15
C GLN A 139 -9.39 44.07 -20.10
N GLU A 140 -8.60 43.28 -20.83
CA GLU A 140 -7.53 43.78 -21.70
C GLU A 140 -8.05 44.11 -23.12
N HIS A 141 -9.09 43.41 -23.60
CA HIS A 141 -9.59 43.53 -24.97
C HIS A 141 -11.05 44.02 -25.08
N LYS A 142 -11.63 44.50 -23.98
CA LYS A 142 -12.98 45.10 -23.92
C LYS A 142 -14.09 44.18 -24.45
N LEU A 143 -13.92 42.86 -24.35
CA LEU A 143 -14.97 41.89 -24.67
C LEU A 143 -16.13 42.03 -23.68
N SER A 144 -17.35 42.20 -24.18
CA SER A 144 -18.55 42.21 -23.34
C SER A 144 -18.86 40.81 -22.80
N VAL A 145 -19.10 40.68 -21.49
CA VAL A 145 -19.49 39.41 -20.83
C VAL A 145 -20.72 38.79 -21.50
N ALA A 146 -21.69 39.62 -21.91
CA ALA A 146 -22.93 39.19 -22.57
C ALA A 146 -22.70 38.48 -23.93
N LYS A 147 -21.47 38.52 -24.46
CA LYS A 147 -21.10 37.89 -25.73
C LYS A 147 -20.30 36.59 -25.56
N VAL A 148 -20.05 36.14 -24.33
CA VAL A 148 -19.20 34.97 -24.05
C VAL A 148 -20.06 33.74 -23.73
N ARG A 149 -19.95 32.69 -24.55
CA ARG A 149 -20.68 31.42 -24.34
C ARG A 149 -19.70 30.26 -24.24
N LEU A 150 -20.05 29.24 -23.46
CA LEU A 150 -19.25 28.03 -23.34
C LEU A 150 -20.07 26.82 -23.80
N ILE A 151 -19.46 25.96 -24.62
CA ILE A 151 -20.04 24.69 -25.06
C ILE A 151 -19.05 23.60 -24.70
N GLY A 152 -19.48 22.62 -23.92
CA GLY A 152 -18.62 21.53 -23.47
C GLY A 152 -19.26 20.17 -23.67
N HIS A 153 -18.49 19.18 -24.09
CA HIS A 153 -18.94 17.79 -24.27
C HIS A 153 -18.33 16.84 -23.24
N SER A 154 -19.11 15.94 -22.66
CA SER A 154 -18.63 14.94 -21.69
C SER A 154 -17.88 15.63 -20.51
N LEU A 155 -16.61 15.29 -20.25
CA LEU A 155 -15.78 16.01 -19.26
C LEU A 155 -15.66 17.52 -19.56
N GLY A 156 -15.72 17.91 -20.83
CA GLY A 156 -15.73 19.31 -21.26
C GLY A 156 -16.94 20.10 -20.77
N ALA A 157 -18.09 19.47 -20.58
CA ALA A 157 -19.27 20.12 -20.01
C ALA A 157 -19.02 20.50 -18.54
N HIS A 158 -18.36 19.63 -17.77
CA HIS A 158 -17.96 19.92 -16.40
C HIS A 158 -16.86 20.98 -16.33
N ILE A 159 -15.90 20.97 -17.25
CA ILE A 159 -14.92 22.06 -17.42
C ILE A 159 -15.64 23.41 -17.60
N ALA A 160 -16.68 23.48 -18.44
CA ALA A 160 -17.47 24.70 -18.63
C ALA A 160 -18.14 25.15 -17.32
N GLY A 161 -18.74 24.21 -16.57
CA GLY A 161 -19.34 24.49 -15.26
C GLY A 161 -18.32 25.00 -14.23
N PHE A 162 -17.14 24.39 -14.16
CA PHE A 162 -16.05 24.85 -13.28
C PHE A 162 -15.52 26.23 -13.71
N ALA A 163 -15.44 26.51 -15.01
CA ALA A 163 -15.11 27.85 -15.51
C ALA A 163 -16.17 28.87 -15.09
N GLY A 164 -17.46 28.53 -15.15
CA GLY A 164 -18.55 29.38 -14.67
C GLY A 164 -18.44 29.71 -13.18
N LYS A 165 -18.19 28.69 -12.34
CA LYS A 165 -17.98 28.87 -10.90
C LYS A 165 -16.79 29.78 -10.58
N GLU A 166 -15.63 29.52 -11.20
CA GLU A 166 -14.44 30.34 -10.99
C GLU A 166 -14.67 31.78 -11.48
N PHE A 167 -15.31 31.96 -12.64
CA PHE A 167 -15.57 33.29 -13.20
C PHE A 167 -16.43 34.16 -12.29
N GLN A 168 -17.44 33.58 -11.62
CA GLN A 168 -18.27 34.28 -10.64
C GLN A 168 -17.45 34.84 -9.45
N THR A 169 -16.32 34.23 -9.10
CA THR A 169 -15.44 34.74 -8.04
C THR A 169 -14.78 36.07 -8.40
N PHE A 170 -14.66 36.40 -9.69
CA PHE A 170 -14.10 37.66 -10.17
C PHE A 170 -15.05 38.85 -10.04
N ARG A 171 -16.32 38.62 -9.67
CA ARG A 171 -17.36 39.64 -9.55
C ARG A 171 -17.60 40.41 -10.86
N LEU A 172 -17.42 39.75 -12.01
CA LEU A 172 -17.69 40.28 -13.35
C LEU A 172 -19.07 39.89 -13.91
N GLY A 173 -19.91 39.24 -13.09
CA GLY A 173 -21.18 38.66 -13.50
C GLY A 173 -21.08 37.15 -13.74
N LYS A 174 -22.04 36.60 -14.50
CA LYS A 174 -22.06 35.21 -14.96
C LYS A 174 -21.84 35.16 -16.47
N TYR A 175 -21.46 34.01 -16.99
CA TYR A 175 -21.62 33.77 -18.42
C TYR A 175 -23.12 33.76 -18.76
N PRO A 176 -23.53 34.36 -19.89
CA PRO A 176 -24.91 34.33 -20.34
C PRO A 176 -25.41 32.90 -20.61
N GLU A 177 -24.55 32.02 -21.13
CA GLU A 177 -24.95 30.67 -21.52
C GLU A 177 -23.82 29.65 -21.40
N ILE A 178 -24.15 28.51 -20.81
CA ILE A 178 -23.36 27.27 -20.90
C ILE A 178 -24.22 26.18 -21.54
N ILE A 179 -23.71 25.54 -22.59
CA ILE A 179 -24.34 24.37 -23.21
C ILE A 179 -23.51 23.12 -22.87
N GLY A 180 -24.10 22.21 -22.11
CA GLY A 180 -23.54 20.90 -21.79
C GLY A 180 -24.04 19.83 -22.76
N LEU A 181 -23.14 19.32 -23.59
CA LEU A 181 -23.40 18.20 -24.51
C LEU A 181 -23.04 16.90 -23.80
N ASP A 182 -24.06 16.16 -23.39
CA ASP A 182 -23.98 14.87 -22.68
C ASP A 182 -22.94 14.88 -21.54
N PRO A 183 -23.14 15.71 -20.49
CA PRO A 183 -22.18 15.86 -19.40
C PRO A 183 -21.85 14.52 -18.77
N ALA A 184 -20.56 14.21 -18.57
CA ALA A 184 -20.11 12.89 -18.17
C ALA A 184 -20.72 12.43 -16.83
N GLY A 185 -21.35 11.26 -16.82
CA GLY A 185 -21.93 10.65 -15.61
C GLY A 185 -20.89 10.10 -14.63
N PRO A 186 -19.93 9.26 -15.09
CA PRO A 186 -18.88 8.71 -14.24
C PRO A 186 -18.15 9.78 -13.41
N SER A 187 -18.11 9.58 -12.09
CA SER A 187 -17.52 10.51 -11.09
C SER A 187 -18.25 11.84 -10.88
N PHE A 188 -19.38 12.11 -11.55
CA PHE A 188 -20.16 13.36 -11.38
C PHE A 188 -21.65 13.13 -11.10
N SER A 189 -22.26 12.01 -11.52
CA SER A 189 -23.71 11.77 -11.38
C SER A 189 -24.22 11.87 -9.94
N SER A 190 -23.45 11.43 -8.94
CA SER A 190 -23.82 11.50 -7.52
C SER A 190 -23.29 12.76 -6.81
N ASN A 191 -22.56 13.62 -7.53
CA ASN A 191 -21.96 14.81 -6.96
C ASN A 191 -22.96 15.95 -6.75
N LYS A 192 -22.70 16.76 -5.72
CA LYS A 192 -23.38 18.04 -5.46
C LYS A 192 -23.02 19.06 -6.54
N CYS A 193 -23.83 20.10 -6.67
CA CYS A 193 -23.63 21.16 -7.67
C CYS A 193 -22.25 21.83 -7.61
N SER A 194 -21.62 21.93 -6.44
CA SER A 194 -20.26 22.49 -6.31
C SER A 194 -19.19 21.66 -7.05
N GLU A 195 -19.45 20.37 -7.25
CA GLU A 195 -18.47 19.39 -7.72
C GLU A 195 -18.76 18.90 -9.16
N ARG A 196 -19.63 19.57 -9.91
CA ARG A 196 -19.99 19.25 -11.32
C ARG A 196 -20.63 20.46 -12.02
N LEU A 197 -20.96 20.35 -13.30
CA LEU A 197 -21.83 21.31 -14.01
C LEU A 197 -23.21 21.36 -13.34
N CYS A 198 -23.75 22.55 -13.12
CA CYS A 198 -25.03 22.80 -12.47
C CYS A 198 -25.73 24.04 -13.05
N GLU A 199 -27.06 24.10 -12.92
CA GLU A 199 -27.94 25.21 -13.36
C GLU A 199 -27.50 26.61 -12.91
N THR A 200 -26.77 26.72 -11.79
CA THR A 200 -26.31 28.00 -11.23
C THR A 200 -25.03 28.54 -11.85
N ASP A 201 -24.34 27.76 -12.70
CA ASP A 201 -23.00 28.07 -13.19
C ASP A 201 -22.96 29.20 -14.23
N ALA A 202 -24.11 29.50 -14.86
CA ALA A 202 -24.33 30.60 -15.80
C ALA A 202 -25.72 31.24 -15.56
N ASP A 203 -26.08 32.25 -16.35
CA ASP A 203 -27.44 32.80 -16.36
C ASP A 203 -28.44 31.79 -16.98
N TYR A 204 -27.98 31.02 -17.97
CA TYR A 204 -28.73 29.95 -18.60
C TYR A 204 -27.83 28.74 -18.83
N VAL A 205 -28.26 27.56 -18.36
CA VAL A 205 -27.54 26.30 -18.57
C VAL A 205 -28.43 25.34 -19.32
N GLN A 206 -28.08 25.05 -20.57
CA GLN A 206 -28.78 24.08 -21.41
C GLN A 206 -28.03 22.76 -21.43
N ILE A 207 -28.73 21.65 -21.23
CA ILE A 207 -28.16 20.31 -21.31
C ILE A 207 -28.81 19.51 -22.44
N ILE A 208 -27.99 18.81 -23.22
CA ILE A 208 -28.44 17.84 -24.22
C ILE A 208 -27.97 16.46 -23.76
N HIS A 209 -28.90 15.60 -23.38
CA HIS A 209 -28.64 14.23 -22.95
C HIS A 209 -28.76 13.29 -24.14
N THR A 210 -27.68 12.56 -24.40
CA THR A 210 -27.62 11.53 -25.46
C THR A 210 -27.22 10.16 -24.93
N SER A 211 -26.72 10.03 -23.70
CA SER A 211 -26.43 8.75 -23.07
C SER A 211 -26.68 8.77 -21.56
N LYS A 212 -27.61 7.97 -21.06
CA LYS A 212 -27.83 7.75 -19.62
C LYS A 212 -26.75 6.89 -18.96
N TYR A 213 -25.93 6.19 -19.75
CA TYR A 213 -24.91 5.27 -19.26
C TYR A 213 -23.56 5.96 -19.05
N LEU A 214 -23.14 6.76 -20.04
CA LEU A 214 -21.88 7.52 -19.98
C LEU A 214 -22.10 8.97 -19.58
N GLY A 215 -23.30 9.51 -19.76
CA GLY A 215 -23.72 10.85 -19.36
C GLY A 215 -24.58 10.85 -18.08
N ILE A 216 -24.86 12.03 -17.54
CA ILE A 216 -25.70 12.21 -16.35
C ILE A 216 -27.17 12.05 -16.74
N GLY A 217 -27.83 10.97 -16.32
CA GLY A 217 -29.24 10.73 -16.66
C GLY A 217 -30.30 11.60 -15.96
N LYS A 218 -29.91 12.46 -15.00
CA LYS A 218 -30.82 13.32 -14.23
C LYS A 218 -30.79 14.77 -14.71
N THR A 219 -31.83 15.53 -14.39
CA THR A 219 -31.90 16.96 -14.72
C THR A 219 -30.84 17.75 -13.95
N ILE A 220 -30.00 18.53 -14.65
CA ILE A 220 -28.91 19.29 -14.02
C ILE A 220 -28.75 20.74 -14.51
N GLY A 221 -29.40 21.14 -15.60
CA GLY A 221 -29.38 22.50 -16.12
C GLY A 221 -30.67 23.26 -15.81
N THR A 222 -30.70 24.51 -16.29
CA THR A 222 -31.92 25.32 -16.34
C THR A 222 -32.95 24.70 -17.29
N VAL A 223 -32.47 24.06 -18.36
CA VAL A 223 -33.28 23.23 -19.27
C VAL A 223 -32.48 22.00 -19.72
N ASP A 224 -33.18 20.86 -19.84
CA ASP A 224 -32.58 19.59 -20.23
C ASP A 224 -33.39 18.96 -21.37
N PHE A 225 -32.70 18.66 -22.48
CA PHE A 225 -33.26 17.97 -23.65
C PHE A 225 -32.78 16.53 -23.67
N TYR A 226 -33.70 15.56 -23.68
CA TYR A 226 -33.37 14.14 -23.72
C TYR A 226 -33.57 13.59 -25.13
N MET A 227 -32.51 13.61 -25.94
CA MET A 227 -32.56 13.14 -27.32
C MET A 227 -32.81 11.64 -27.32
N ASN A 228 -33.91 11.21 -27.95
CA ASN A 228 -34.35 9.80 -27.94
C ASN A 228 -34.35 9.21 -26.52
N ASN A 229 -34.98 9.90 -25.56
CA ASN A 229 -34.99 9.55 -24.12
C ASN A 229 -33.62 9.57 -23.42
N GLY A 230 -32.59 10.15 -24.05
CA GLY A 230 -31.22 10.18 -23.55
C GLY A 230 -30.55 8.81 -23.57
N THR A 231 -30.97 7.89 -24.44
CA THR A 231 -30.41 6.54 -24.54
C THR A 231 -29.77 6.30 -25.91
N ASN A 232 -30.17 5.28 -26.66
CA ASN A 232 -29.51 4.91 -27.90
C ASN A 232 -29.90 5.89 -29.01
N GLN A 233 -28.90 6.51 -29.64
CA GLN A 233 -29.11 7.42 -30.77
C GLN A 233 -29.06 6.64 -32.10
N PRO A 234 -29.86 7.02 -33.11
CA PRO A 234 -29.83 6.40 -34.43
C PRO A 234 -28.41 6.33 -35.00
N ASP A 235 -28.12 5.26 -35.76
CA ASP A 235 -26.84 5.01 -36.46
C ASP A 235 -25.58 4.86 -35.57
N CYS A 236 -25.73 4.86 -34.24
CA CYS A 236 -24.65 4.52 -33.31
C CYS A 236 -24.63 3.00 -33.03
N SER A 237 -24.02 2.20 -33.93
CA SER A 237 -23.86 0.74 -33.79
C SER A 237 -22.50 0.36 -33.19
N ASP A 238 -22.42 0.20 -31.88
CA ASP A 238 -21.22 -0.27 -31.17
C ASP A 238 -21.45 -1.68 -30.59
N PRO A 239 -20.57 -2.68 -30.81
CA PRO A 239 -20.60 -3.96 -30.09
C PRO A 239 -20.67 -3.82 -28.56
N LEU A 240 -20.20 -2.70 -28.00
CA LEU A 240 -20.34 -2.37 -26.57
C LEU A 240 -21.76 -1.93 -26.19
N SER A 241 -22.59 -1.43 -27.11
CA SER A 241 -23.97 -1.03 -26.82
C SER A 241 -24.84 -2.23 -26.46
N TYR A 242 -24.59 -3.40 -27.06
CA TYR A 242 -25.30 -4.65 -26.76
C TYR A 242 -24.97 -5.20 -25.36
N GLU A 243 -23.77 -4.92 -24.81
CA GLU A 243 -23.40 -5.27 -23.43
C GLU A 243 -23.78 -4.19 -22.40
N LEU A 244 -23.92 -2.92 -22.82
CA LEU A 244 -24.32 -1.76 -22.01
C LEU A 244 -25.85 -1.60 -21.89
N ASP A 245 -26.65 -2.21 -22.78
CA ASP A 245 -28.13 -2.19 -22.77
C ASP A 245 -28.77 -2.93 -21.58
N ARG A 246 -27.99 -3.58 -20.70
CA ARG A 246 -28.48 -4.34 -19.52
C ARG A 246 -28.50 -3.55 -18.20
N GLY A 247 -28.50 -2.22 -18.23
CA GLY A 247 -28.63 -1.41 -17.00
C GLY A 247 -27.37 -1.44 -16.11
N PRO A 248 -27.39 -0.79 -14.92
CA PRO A 248 -26.21 -0.72 -14.06
C PRO A 248 -25.79 -2.11 -13.60
N LYS A 249 -24.69 -2.59 -14.15
CA LYS A 249 -24.03 -3.85 -13.82
C LYS A 249 -23.23 -3.73 -12.51
N CYS A 250 -23.97 -3.52 -11.43
CA CYS A 250 -23.66 -3.77 -10.00
C CYS A 250 -24.68 -3.05 -9.10
N PRO A 251 -25.98 -3.43 -9.13
CA PRO A 251 -27.01 -2.75 -8.35
C PRO A 251 -26.83 -3.00 -6.86
N PHE A 252 -27.14 -1.98 -6.05
CA PHE A 252 -27.32 -2.17 -4.62
C PHE A 252 -28.74 -2.65 -4.33
N ASN A 253 -28.83 -3.75 -3.58
CA ASN A 253 -30.06 -4.22 -2.94
C ASN A 253 -29.67 -4.72 -1.54
N SER A 254 -30.45 -4.36 -0.51
CA SER A 254 -30.20 -4.83 0.85
C SER A 254 -30.20 -6.36 0.98
N ASP A 255 -30.96 -7.05 0.14
CA ASP A 255 -31.09 -8.52 0.14
C ASP A 255 -29.90 -9.22 -0.53
N THR A 256 -29.09 -8.47 -1.30
CA THR A 256 -27.88 -9.01 -1.94
C THR A 256 -26.62 -8.76 -1.12
N VAL A 257 -26.73 -8.04 0.00
CA VAL A 257 -25.65 -7.89 0.98
C VAL A 257 -25.72 -9.06 1.95
N SER A 258 -24.63 -9.82 2.02
CA SER A 258 -24.47 -10.93 2.96
C SER A 258 -23.66 -10.50 4.18
N ILE A 259 -23.97 -11.09 5.32
CA ILE A 259 -23.35 -10.84 6.61
C ILE A 259 -22.74 -12.15 7.08
N ILE A 260 -21.46 -12.14 7.41
CA ILE A 260 -20.76 -13.29 7.99
C ILE A 260 -20.39 -12.92 9.43
N ILE A 261 -20.77 -13.75 10.39
CA ILE A 261 -20.50 -13.50 11.81
C ILE A 261 -19.53 -14.57 12.31
N GLU A 262 -18.38 -14.12 12.80
CA GLU A 262 -17.36 -14.99 13.36
C GLU A 262 -17.09 -14.60 14.82
N THR A 263 -16.91 -15.62 15.65
CA THR A 263 -16.61 -15.51 17.09
C THR A 263 -15.61 -16.59 17.47
N ARG A 264 -15.08 -16.54 18.70
CA ARG A 264 -14.12 -17.56 19.15
C ARG A 264 -14.75 -18.95 19.20
N GLU A 265 -16.03 -19.02 19.53
CA GLU A 265 -16.81 -20.25 19.69
C GLU A 265 -17.45 -20.72 18.37
N ASN A 266 -17.86 -19.80 17.50
CA ASN A 266 -18.42 -20.09 16.19
C ASN A 266 -17.58 -19.44 15.09
N ARG A 267 -16.79 -20.27 14.38
CA ARG A 267 -15.96 -19.87 13.23
C ARG A 267 -16.57 -20.24 11.88
N ASN A 268 -17.82 -20.69 11.87
CA ASN A 268 -18.53 -21.00 10.63
C ASN A 268 -18.77 -19.71 9.85
N ARG A 269 -18.63 -19.79 8.53
CA ARG A 269 -18.83 -18.64 7.64
C ARG A 269 -20.19 -18.70 6.95
N ASP A 270 -21.22 -18.99 7.76
CA ASP A 270 -22.60 -19.02 7.29
C ASP A 270 -23.03 -17.60 6.84
N LEU A 271 -23.83 -17.55 5.78
CA LEU A 271 -24.31 -16.29 5.20
C LEU A 271 -25.65 -15.90 5.82
N TYR A 272 -25.71 -14.69 6.38
CA TYR A 272 -26.93 -14.08 6.91
C TYR A 272 -27.31 -12.85 6.08
N THR A 273 -28.58 -12.47 6.13
CA THR A 273 -29.09 -11.17 5.67
C THR A 273 -29.64 -10.42 6.87
N LEU A 274 -30.07 -9.17 6.70
CA LEU A 274 -30.80 -8.44 7.74
C LEU A 274 -32.01 -9.23 8.26
N GLN A 275 -32.73 -9.94 7.39
CA GLN A 275 -33.91 -10.71 7.77
C GLN A 275 -33.58 -12.04 8.44
N THR A 276 -32.39 -12.61 8.25
CA THR A 276 -32.01 -13.90 8.86
C THR A 276 -31.03 -13.73 10.02
N LEU A 277 -30.63 -12.49 10.33
CA LEU A 277 -29.65 -12.18 11.38
C LEU A 277 -30.05 -12.76 12.75
N GLN A 278 -31.33 -12.75 13.11
CA GLN A 278 -31.82 -13.32 14.37
C GLN A 278 -31.63 -14.84 14.49
N ASN A 279 -31.34 -15.53 13.39
CA ASN A 279 -31.08 -16.98 13.41
C ASN A 279 -29.69 -17.30 13.93
N HIS A 280 -28.74 -16.35 13.88
CA HIS A 280 -27.40 -16.53 14.43
C HIS A 280 -27.45 -16.64 15.96
N PRO A 281 -26.70 -17.57 16.61
CA PRO A 281 -26.75 -17.79 18.05
C PRO A 281 -26.54 -16.54 18.92
N GLU A 282 -25.64 -15.63 18.54
CA GLU A 282 -25.42 -14.37 19.27
C GLU A 282 -26.66 -13.47 19.26
N PHE A 283 -27.43 -13.47 18.18
CA PHE A 283 -28.60 -12.63 18.00
C PHE A 283 -29.89 -13.23 18.60
N LYS A 284 -29.81 -14.48 19.10
CA LYS A 284 -30.87 -15.09 19.94
C LYS A 284 -30.78 -14.65 21.40
N LYS A 285 -29.65 -14.07 21.83
CA LYS A 285 -29.46 -13.57 23.19
C LYS A 285 -30.21 -12.25 23.38
N LYS A 286 -30.65 -11.96 24.62
CA LYS A 286 -31.28 -10.67 24.97
C LYS A 286 -30.28 -9.51 24.99
N THR A 287 -29.00 -9.79 25.24
CA THR A 287 -27.92 -8.81 25.31
C THR A 287 -26.65 -9.40 24.71
N ILE A 288 -25.85 -8.56 24.07
CA ILE A 288 -24.52 -8.92 23.56
C ILE A 288 -23.48 -8.11 24.33
N THR A 289 -22.58 -8.78 25.06
CA THR A 289 -21.59 -8.12 25.94
C THR A 289 -20.20 -8.00 25.32
N ARG A 290 -19.94 -8.74 24.24
CA ARG A 290 -18.67 -8.74 23.52
C ARG A 290 -18.51 -7.51 22.62
N PRO A 291 -17.29 -6.93 22.49
CA PRO A 291 -17.05 -5.86 21.52
C PRO A 291 -17.26 -6.35 20.08
N VAL A 292 -17.71 -5.45 19.20
CA VAL A 292 -18.09 -5.75 17.82
C VAL A 292 -17.13 -5.06 16.86
N VAL A 293 -16.65 -5.81 15.86
CA VAL A 293 -15.81 -5.26 14.79
C VAL A 293 -16.43 -5.58 13.45
N PHE A 294 -16.81 -4.54 12.70
CA PHE A 294 -17.22 -4.69 11.31
C PHE A 294 -15.98 -4.75 10.40
N ILE A 295 -16.00 -5.63 9.40
CA ILE A 295 -15.00 -5.68 8.32
C ILE A 295 -15.72 -5.43 7.00
N THR A 296 -15.20 -4.55 6.14
CA THR A 296 -15.81 -4.25 4.84
C THR A 296 -14.74 -4.19 3.74
N HIS A 297 -14.90 -5.04 2.72
CA HIS A 297 -14.01 -5.09 1.56
C HIS A 297 -14.26 -3.95 0.57
N GLY A 298 -13.42 -3.87 -0.46
CA GLY A 298 -13.44 -2.81 -1.47
C GLY A 298 -14.06 -3.21 -2.81
N PHE A 299 -13.70 -2.43 -3.82
CA PHE A 299 -14.08 -2.63 -5.22
C PHE A 299 -13.64 -4.00 -5.74
N THR A 300 -14.51 -4.67 -6.49
CA THR A 300 -14.23 -5.97 -7.14
C THR A 300 -13.70 -7.06 -6.21
N SER A 301 -14.06 -6.98 -4.92
CA SER A 301 -13.63 -7.90 -3.86
C SER A 301 -14.82 -8.56 -3.17
N SER A 302 -14.58 -9.47 -2.24
CA SER A 302 -15.61 -10.09 -1.38
C SER A 302 -15.10 -10.37 0.02
N ALA A 303 -16.01 -10.61 0.97
CA ALA A 303 -15.63 -10.96 2.34
C ALA A 303 -14.94 -12.33 2.42
N SER A 304 -15.09 -13.16 1.38
CA SER A 304 -14.55 -14.52 1.29
C SER A 304 -13.12 -14.58 0.72
N GLU A 305 -12.50 -13.44 0.42
CA GLU A 305 -11.08 -13.43 0.06
C GLU A 305 -10.18 -13.72 1.26
N THR A 306 -9.07 -14.42 0.98
CA THR A 306 -8.09 -14.89 1.99
C THR A 306 -7.60 -13.79 2.92
N ASN A 307 -7.37 -12.58 2.42
CA ASN A 307 -6.87 -11.47 3.24
C ASN A 307 -7.91 -11.02 4.29
N PHE A 308 -9.18 -10.93 3.92
CA PHE A 308 -10.26 -10.58 4.85
C PHE A 308 -10.58 -11.73 5.81
N ILE A 309 -10.52 -12.98 5.34
CA ILE A 309 -10.60 -14.16 6.21
C ILE A 309 -9.49 -14.12 7.28
N ASN A 310 -8.25 -13.84 6.88
CA ASN A 310 -7.12 -13.77 7.79
C ASN A 310 -7.23 -12.61 8.78
N LEU A 311 -7.75 -11.46 8.34
CA LEU A 311 -8.04 -10.32 9.21
C LEU A 311 -9.11 -10.67 10.26
N ALA A 312 -10.21 -11.30 9.83
CA ALA A 312 -11.28 -11.75 10.74
C ALA A 312 -10.76 -12.75 11.76
N LYS A 313 -9.99 -13.76 11.31
CA LYS A 313 -9.33 -14.74 12.19
C LYS A 313 -8.40 -14.06 13.20
N ALA A 314 -7.58 -13.11 12.77
CA ALA A 314 -6.68 -12.39 13.67
C ALA A 314 -7.44 -11.67 14.80
N LEU A 315 -8.60 -11.08 14.50
CA LEU A 315 -9.45 -10.44 15.51
C LEU A 315 -10.08 -11.45 16.47
N VAL A 316 -10.66 -12.54 15.93
CA VAL A 316 -11.28 -13.61 16.72
C VAL A 316 -10.27 -14.30 17.65
N ASP A 317 -9.03 -14.46 17.20
CA ASP A 317 -7.96 -15.07 17.98
C ASP A 317 -7.36 -14.13 19.03
N LYS A 318 -7.45 -12.80 18.82
CA LYS A 318 -6.83 -11.79 19.69
C LYS A 318 -7.56 -11.60 21.01
N ASP A 319 -8.89 -11.50 20.96
CA ASP A 319 -9.73 -11.22 22.12
C ASP A 319 -11.17 -11.72 21.87
N ASN A 320 -12.07 -11.53 22.82
CA ASN A 320 -13.47 -11.93 22.74
C ASN A 320 -14.30 -11.00 21.82
N TYR A 321 -13.87 -10.81 20.57
CA TYR A 321 -14.59 -10.01 19.57
C TYR A 321 -15.71 -10.81 18.90
N MET A 322 -16.82 -10.13 18.59
CA MET A 322 -17.73 -10.53 17.52
C MET A 322 -17.34 -9.81 16.24
N VAL A 323 -16.87 -10.56 15.25
CA VAL A 323 -16.49 -10.01 13.94
C VAL A 323 -17.67 -10.15 12.98
N ILE A 324 -18.08 -9.04 12.37
CA ILE A 324 -19.16 -9.00 11.40
C ILE A 324 -18.56 -8.56 10.05
N SER A 325 -18.34 -9.50 9.14
CA SER A 325 -17.87 -9.19 7.79
C SER A 325 -19.06 -8.88 6.88
N ILE A 326 -19.03 -7.73 6.22
CA ILE A 326 -20.05 -7.26 5.29
C ILE A 326 -19.59 -7.60 3.87
N ASP A 327 -20.32 -8.50 3.22
CA ASP A 327 -20.11 -8.90 1.83
C ASP A 327 -21.11 -8.18 0.92
N TRP A 328 -20.59 -7.21 0.17
CA TRP A 328 -21.34 -6.40 -0.78
C TRP A 328 -20.84 -6.61 -2.22
N GLN A 329 -20.28 -7.80 -2.52
CA GLN A 329 -19.63 -8.13 -3.81
C GLN A 329 -20.44 -7.75 -5.05
N THR A 330 -21.78 -7.88 -4.99
CA THR A 330 -22.67 -7.50 -6.10
C THR A 330 -22.62 -5.99 -6.33
N ALA A 331 -22.79 -5.19 -5.28
CA ALA A 331 -22.74 -3.73 -5.35
C ALA A 331 -21.30 -3.18 -5.49
N ALA A 332 -20.29 -4.01 -5.23
CA ALA A 332 -18.86 -3.74 -5.46
C ALA A 332 -18.40 -4.08 -6.89
N CYS A 333 -19.31 -4.55 -7.75
CA CYS A 333 -19.07 -4.96 -9.14
C CYS A 333 -18.08 -6.13 -9.31
N THR A 334 -18.01 -7.03 -8.32
CA THR A 334 -17.11 -8.21 -8.33
C THR A 334 -17.52 -9.24 -9.37
N ASN A 335 -18.83 -9.39 -9.58
CA ASN A 335 -19.44 -10.41 -10.45
C ASN A 335 -19.42 -10.05 -11.95
N GLU A 336 -18.91 -8.87 -12.31
CA GLU A 336 -18.92 -8.37 -13.68
C GLU A 336 -17.78 -8.92 -14.54
N ALA A 337 -17.92 -8.86 -15.87
CA ALA A 337 -16.89 -9.31 -16.81
C ALA A 337 -15.59 -8.49 -16.66
N VAL A 338 -14.44 -9.16 -16.68
CA VAL A 338 -13.10 -8.63 -16.32
C VAL A 338 -12.72 -7.32 -17.06
N GLY A 339 -13.18 -7.13 -18.30
CA GLY A 339 -12.91 -5.92 -19.09
C GLY A 339 -13.78 -4.70 -18.75
N LEU A 340 -14.99 -4.90 -18.21
CA LEU A 340 -15.95 -3.84 -17.92
C LEU A 340 -15.95 -3.39 -16.45
N LYS A 341 -15.31 -4.15 -15.55
CA LYS A 341 -15.27 -3.85 -14.10
C LYS A 341 -14.95 -2.38 -13.83
N TYR A 342 -13.85 -1.87 -14.41
CA TYR A 342 -13.38 -0.50 -14.19
C TYR A 342 -14.35 0.59 -14.68
N LEU A 343 -15.16 0.30 -15.70
CA LEU A 343 -16.20 1.21 -16.17
C LEU A 343 -17.28 1.43 -15.09
N TYR A 344 -17.53 0.43 -14.25
CA TYR A 344 -18.53 0.46 -13.18
C TYR A 344 -17.99 0.91 -11.82
N TYR A 345 -16.71 1.29 -11.73
CA TYR A 345 -16.16 1.84 -10.48
C TYR A 345 -16.96 3.01 -9.91
N PRO A 346 -17.43 4.01 -10.68
CA PRO A 346 -18.26 5.10 -10.16
C PRO A 346 -19.58 4.62 -9.54
N THR A 347 -20.14 3.52 -10.06
CA THR A 347 -21.35 2.89 -9.52
C THR A 347 -21.05 2.27 -8.16
N ALA A 348 -19.99 1.45 -8.04
CA ALA A 348 -19.54 0.92 -6.74
C ALA A 348 -19.20 2.03 -5.74
N ALA A 349 -18.50 3.09 -6.19
CA ALA A 349 -18.18 4.24 -5.37
C ALA A 349 -19.45 4.94 -4.84
N SER A 350 -20.48 5.08 -5.68
CA SER A 350 -21.77 5.64 -5.25
C SER A 350 -22.52 4.71 -4.28
N ASN A 351 -22.45 3.39 -4.50
CA ASN A 351 -23.06 2.38 -3.64
C ASN A 351 -22.46 2.37 -2.22
N THR A 352 -21.25 2.89 -2.02
CA THR A 352 -20.63 2.95 -0.68
C THR A 352 -21.51 3.64 0.37
N ARG A 353 -22.32 4.63 -0.04
CA ARG A 353 -23.28 5.33 0.83
C ARG A 353 -24.41 4.41 1.28
N LEU A 354 -24.93 3.61 0.36
CA LEU A 354 -26.03 2.69 0.62
C LEU A 354 -25.58 1.54 1.52
N VAL A 355 -24.38 0.99 1.29
CA VAL A 355 -23.77 0.00 2.18
C VAL A 355 -23.45 0.62 3.55
N GLY A 356 -23.00 1.87 3.61
CA GLY A 356 -22.77 2.57 4.88
C GLY A 356 -24.07 2.73 5.70
N GLN A 357 -25.17 3.08 5.03
CA GLN A 357 -26.49 3.12 5.66
C GLN A 357 -26.94 1.72 6.14
N TYR A 358 -26.66 0.68 5.36
CA TYR A 358 -26.95 -0.70 5.75
C TYR A 358 -26.22 -1.10 7.05
N ILE A 359 -24.94 -0.77 7.17
CA ILE A 359 -24.16 -1.02 8.41
C ILE A 359 -24.71 -0.20 9.60
N ALA A 360 -25.13 1.05 9.36
CA ALA A 360 -25.75 1.87 10.39
C ALA A 360 -27.09 1.28 10.87
N THR A 361 -27.87 0.64 9.99
CA THR A 361 -29.09 -0.09 10.35
C THR A 361 -28.79 -1.28 11.28
N ILE A 362 -27.77 -2.09 10.95
CA ILE A 362 -27.32 -3.19 11.83
C ILE A 362 -26.86 -2.63 13.18
N THR A 363 -26.09 -1.54 13.15
CA THR A 363 -25.59 -0.87 14.36
C THR A 363 -26.74 -0.37 15.23
N GLN A 364 -27.76 0.24 14.65
CA GLN A 364 -28.95 0.66 15.36
C GLN A 364 -29.64 -0.51 16.07
N LYS A 365 -29.73 -1.68 15.41
CA LYS A 365 -30.26 -2.91 16.01
C LYS A 365 -29.41 -3.38 17.19
N LEU A 366 -28.08 -3.43 17.03
CA LEU A 366 -27.13 -3.80 18.09
C LEU A 366 -27.26 -2.90 19.33
N VAL A 367 -27.39 -1.59 19.13
CA VAL A 367 -27.51 -0.62 20.23
C VAL A 367 -28.89 -0.70 20.90
N LYS A 368 -29.96 -0.65 20.11
CA LYS A 368 -31.34 -0.55 20.66
C LYS A 368 -31.85 -1.88 21.21
N ASP A 369 -31.66 -2.97 20.47
CA ASP A 369 -32.25 -4.27 20.79
C ASP A 369 -31.32 -5.07 21.71
N TYR A 370 -30.01 -5.02 21.46
CA TYR A 370 -29.01 -5.85 22.17
C TYR A 370 -28.15 -5.10 23.20
N LYS A 371 -28.41 -3.80 23.38
CA LYS A 371 -27.79 -2.92 24.39
C LYS A 371 -26.27 -2.81 24.28
N ILE A 372 -25.72 -2.94 23.08
CA ILE A 372 -24.29 -2.69 22.83
C ILE A 372 -24.02 -1.19 22.90
N SER A 373 -23.02 -0.78 23.68
CA SER A 373 -22.53 0.60 23.68
C SER A 373 -21.75 0.91 22.39
N MET A 374 -21.94 2.10 21.83
CA MET A 374 -21.15 2.56 20.66
C MET A 374 -19.62 2.57 20.93
N ALA A 375 -19.22 2.71 22.19
CA ALA A 375 -17.82 2.61 22.62
C ALA A 375 -17.21 1.20 22.41
N ASN A 376 -18.04 0.20 22.18
CA ASN A 376 -17.65 -1.19 21.92
C ASN A 376 -17.77 -1.60 20.45
N ILE A 377 -18.06 -0.66 19.53
CA ILE A 377 -18.22 -0.95 18.11
C ILE A 377 -17.11 -0.24 17.32
N ARG A 378 -16.40 -1.01 16.48
CA ARG A 378 -15.35 -0.54 15.58
C ARG A 378 -15.67 -0.96 14.15
N LEU A 379 -15.24 -0.17 13.16
CA LEU A 379 -15.24 -0.58 11.76
C LEU A 379 -13.83 -0.63 11.20
N ILE A 380 -13.58 -1.61 10.32
CA ILE A 380 -12.37 -1.73 9.51
C ILE A 380 -12.80 -1.85 8.05
N GLY A 381 -12.41 -0.87 7.23
CA GLY A 381 -12.80 -0.82 5.83
C GLY A 381 -11.60 -0.67 4.91
N HIS A 382 -11.53 -1.45 3.83
CA HIS A 382 -10.46 -1.37 2.84
C HIS A 382 -10.92 -0.73 1.53
N SER A 383 -10.10 0.14 0.92
CA SER A 383 -10.41 0.76 -0.37
C SER A 383 -11.75 1.53 -0.33
N LEU A 384 -12.71 1.19 -1.21
CA LEU A 384 -14.09 1.70 -1.13
C LEU A 384 -14.79 1.38 0.20
N GLY A 385 -14.46 0.25 0.83
CA GLY A 385 -14.95 -0.16 2.16
C GLY A 385 -14.54 0.80 3.29
N ALA A 386 -13.43 1.53 3.13
CA ALA A 386 -13.05 2.59 4.06
C ALA A 386 -14.08 3.74 4.03
N HIS A 387 -14.54 4.12 2.84
CA HIS A 387 -15.59 5.12 2.68
C HIS A 387 -16.97 4.61 3.10
N VAL A 388 -17.28 3.33 2.88
CA VAL A 388 -18.46 2.68 3.47
C VAL A 388 -18.48 2.88 5.00
N SER A 389 -17.34 2.65 5.65
CA SER A 389 -17.20 2.82 7.10
C SER A 389 -17.41 4.29 7.52
N GLY A 390 -16.86 5.24 6.77
CA GLY A 390 -17.07 6.67 7.01
C GLY A 390 -18.54 7.10 6.84
N PHE A 391 -19.24 6.59 5.82
CA PHE A 391 -20.67 6.86 5.63
C PHE A 391 -21.53 6.23 6.72
N ALA A 392 -21.19 5.04 7.21
CA ALA A 392 -21.82 4.46 8.39
C ALA A 392 -21.64 5.37 9.61
N GLY A 393 -20.41 5.87 9.84
CA GLY A 393 -20.07 6.79 10.93
C GLY A 393 -20.88 8.09 10.91
N LYS A 394 -21.08 8.68 9.73
CA LYS A 394 -21.97 9.84 9.56
C LYS A 394 -23.43 9.48 9.86
N LYS A 395 -23.89 8.32 9.37
CA LYS A 395 -25.29 7.92 9.51
C LYS A 395 -25.67 7.62 10.97
N VAL A 396 -24.79 7.00 11.76
CA VAL A 396 -25.09 6.76 13.19
C VAL A 396 -25.18 8.06 14.01
N GLN A 397 -24.41 9.08 13.62
CA GLN A 397 -24.52 10.42 14.20
C GLN A 397 -25.85 11.09 13.82
N GLU A 398 -26.26 10.99 12.55
CA GLU A 398 -27.58 11.44 12.08
C GLU A 398 -28.73 10.75 12.85
N LEU A 399 -28.58 9.45 13.12
CA LEU A 399 -29.52 8.65 13.92
C LEU A 399 -29.43 8.92 15.44
N LYS A 400 -28.59 9.86 15.88
CA LYS A 400 -28.37 10.23 17.29
C LYS A 400 -27.95 9.06 18.18
N LEU A 401 -27.22 8.09 17.63
CA LEU A 401 -26.66 6.96 18.41
C LEU A 401 -25.32 7.32 19.06
N GLY A 402 -24.69 8.42 18.64
CA GLY A 402 -23.31 8.77 19.00
C GLY A 402 -22.34 8.39 17.87
N LYS A 403 -21.06 8.31 18.20
CA LYS A 403 -19.99 7.92 17.25
C LYS A 403 -19.51 6.50 17.54
N TYR A 404 -19.05 5.81 16.50
CA TYR A 404 -18.29 4.58 16.70
C TYR A 404 -17.03 4.84 17.51
N SER A 405 -16.60 3.84 18.28
CA SER A 405 -15.37 3.95 19.08
C SER A 405 -14.13 4.19 18.23
N GLU A 406 -14.08 3.61 17.03
CA GLU A 406 -13.00 3.76 16.07
C GLU A 406 -13.42 3.33 14.67
N ILE A 407 -12.91 4.04 13.66
CA ILE A 407 -12.91 3.58 12.26
C ILE A 407 -11.45 3.43 11.82
N ILE A 408 -11.12 2.28 11.24
CA ILE A 408 -9.82 1.99 10.66
C ILE A 408 -9.96 1.93 9.13
N GLY A 409 -9.44 2.93 8.44
CA GLY A 409 -9.38 3.01 6.98
C GLY A 409 -8.09 2.37 6.46
N LEU A 410 -8.24 1.24 5.77
CA LEU A 410 -7.14 0.51 5.15
C LEU A 410 -7.01 0.94 3.69
N ASP A 411 -6.02 1.76 3.41
CA ASP A 411 -5.73 2.38 2.12
C ASP A 411 -6.98 2.94 1.41
N PRO A 412 -7.64 3.97 1.99
CA PRO A 412 -8.90 4.49 1.46
C PRO A 412 -8.79 4.89 -0.01
N ALA A 413 -9.81 4.52 -0.80
CA ALA A 413 -9.76 4.71 -2.25
C ALA A 413 -9.66 6.19 -2.64
N ARG A 414 -8.72 6.52 -3.51
CA ARG A 414 -8.53 7.88 -4.03
C ARG A 414 -9.57 8.25 -5.09
N PRO A 415 -9.79 7.44 -6.15
CA PRO A 415 -10.63 7.87 -7.25
C PRO A 415 -12.08 8.10 -6.81
N SER A 416 -12.68 9.21 -7.25
CA SER A 416 -14.02 9.68 -6.85
C SER A 416 -14.17 10.21 -5.43
N PHE A 417 -13.11 10.26 -4.60
CA PHE A 417 -13.18 10.74 -3.21
C PHE A 417 -12.14 11.80 -2.85
N ASP A 418 -10.98 11.84 -3.51
CA ASP A 418 -9.84 12.65 -3.07
C ASP A 418 -10.12 14.16 -2.99
N SER A 419 -10.81 14.70 -4.00
CA SER A 419 -11.21 16.11 -4.07
C SER A 419 -12.49 16.41 -3.27
N ASN A 420 -13.17 15.39 -2.75
CA ASN A 420 -14.46 15.58 -2.08
C ASN A 420 -14.34 16.22 -0.69
N HIS A 421 -15.40 16.96 -0.33
CA HIS A 421 -15.65 17.43 1.03
C HIS A 421 -15.79 16.25 2.01
N CYS A 422 -15.47 16.50 3.29
CA CYS A 422 -15.57 15.53 4.40
C CYS A 422 -16.93 14.78 4.45
N SER A 423 -18.03 15.44 4.05
CA SER A 423 -19.36 14.82 4.02
C SER A 423 -19.52 13.70 2.99
N GLU A 424 -18.65 13.65 1.97
CA GLU A 424 -18.76 12.75 0.81
C GLU A 424 -17.59 11.75 0.71
N ARG A 425 -16.88 11.50 1.82
CA ARG A 425 -15.79 10.52 1.94
C ARG A 425 -15.57 10.12 3.41
N LEU A 426 -14.63 9.21 3.67
CA LEU A 426 -14.12 8.97 5.03
C LEU A 426 -13.41 10.23 5.54
N CYS A 427 -13.64 10.56 6.80
CA CYS A 427 -13.15 11.78 7.44
C CYS A 427 -12.94 11.58 8.96
N GLU A 428 -12.05 12.37 9.55
CA GLU A 428 -11.66 12.30 10.96
C GLU A 428 -12.86 12.36 11.91
N THR A 429 -13.92 13.10 11.55
CA THR A 429 -15.09 13.30 12.41
C THR A 429 -16.07 12.12 12.45
N ASP A 430 -15.83 11.07 11.65
CA ASP A 430 -16.79 9.97 11.46
C ASP A 430 -16.88 9.00 12.66
N ALA A 431 -15.87 9.00 13.52
CA ALA A 431 -15.79 8.23 14.76
C ALA A 431 -15.11 9.04 15.87
N GLU A 432 -15.03 8.48 17.09
CA GLU A 432 -14.24 9.06 18.18
C GLU A 432 -12.73 9.04 17.87
N TYR A 433 -12.29 8.07 17.08
CA TYR A 433 -10.92 7.94 16.60
C TYR A 433 -10.92 7.38 15.18
N VAL A 434 -10.18 8.00 14.26
CA VAL A 434 -10.05 7.50 12.89
C VAL A 434 -8.59 7.21 12.59
N GLN A 435 -8.27 5.95 12.35
CA GLN A 435 -6.92 5.50 11.99
C GLN A 435 -6.86 5.18 10.50
N ILE A 436 -5.88 5.74 9.78
CA ILE A 436 -5.68 5.48 8.36
C ILE A 436 -4.33 4.80 8.14
N ILE A 437 -4.31 3.77 7.28
CA ILE A 437 -3.08 3.12 6.80
C ILE A 437 -2.98 3.38 5.30
N HIS A 438 -2.00 4.16 4.88
CA HIS A 438 -1.69 4.42 3.47
C HIS A 438 -0.61 3.47 2.96
N THR A 439 -0.90 2.78 1.87
CA THR A 439 0.03 1.83 1.25
C THR A 439 0.18 2.03 -0.25
N SER A 440 -0.77 2.69 -0.92
CA SER A 440 -0.67 3.08 -2.34
C SER A 440 -1.13 4.52 -2.55
N ASN A 441 -0.65 5.17 -3.61
CA ASN A 441 -0.98 6.58 -3.89
C ASN A 441 -1.75 6.80 -5.20
N TYR A 442 -1.99 5.73 -5.96
CA TYR A 442 -2.83 5.75 -7.16
C TYR A 442 -4.23 5.21 -6.88
N LEU A 443 -4.31 4.00 -6.31
CA LEU A 443 -5.57 3.40 -5.88
C LEU A 443 -6.00 3.93 -4.50
N GLY A 444 -5.04 4.02 -3.57
CA GLY A 444 -5.16 4.72 -2.30
C GLY A 444 -4.83 6.21 -2.41
N THR A 445 -5.29 7.00 -1.45
CA THR A 445 -5.03 8.46 -1.37
C THR A 445 -3.81 8.77 -0.51
N GLU A 446 -3.10 9.86 -0.81
CA GLU A 446 -2.07 10.44 0.09
C GLU A 446 -2.65 11.49 1.05
N LYS A 447 -3.92 11.87 0.88
CA LYS A 447 -4.58 12.90 1.69
C LYS A 447 -4.72 12.42 3.13
N ILE A 448 -4.50 13.33 4.08
CA ILE A 448 -4.76 13.10 5.49
C ILE A 448 -6.29 12.99 5.68
N LEU A 449 -6.76 11.86 6.19
CA LEU A 449 -8.20 11.61 6.38
C LEU A 449 -8.58 11.36 7.83
N GLY A 450 -7.65 11.00 8.72
CA GLY A 450 -7.95 10.54 10.06
C GLY A 450 -7.37 11.40 11.19
N THR A 451 -7.58 10.88 12.40
CA THR A 451 -6.94 11.34 13.64
C THR A 451 -5.45 10.98 13.64
N VAL A 452 -5.11 9.83 13.05
CA VAL A 452 -3.75 9.41 12.73
C VAL A 452 -3.68 8.80 11.33
N ASP A 453 -2.64 9.13 10.58
CA ASP A 453 -2.42 8.67 9.21
C ASP A 453 -1.03 8.04 9.09
N PHE A 454 -0.98 6.72 8.93
CA PHE A 454 0.26 5.94 8.83
C PHE A 454 0.63 5.72 7.36
N TYR A 455 1.75 6.30 6.94
CA TYR A 455 2.29 6.18 5.59
C TYR A 455 3.34 5.07 5.55
N MET A 456 2.90 3.87 5.23
CA MET A 456 3.74 2.67 5.09
C MET A 456 4.67 2.86 3.90
N ASN A 457 5.97 2.96 4.13
CA ASN A 457 6.95 3.22 3.05
C ASN A 457 6.54 4.44 2.19
N ASN A 458 6.17 5.54 2.85
CA ASN A 458 5.62 6.78 2.24
C ASN A 458 4.22 6.65 1.60
N GLY A 459 3.54 5.51 1.74
CA GLY A 459 2.20 5.28 1.20
C GLY A 459 2.16 5.11 -0.32
N LYS A 460 3.24 4.59 -0.93
CA LYS A 460 3.38 4.46 -2.39
C LYS A 460 3.59 3.01 -2.82
N ASN A 461 4.85 2.58 -2.88
CA ASN A 461 5.21 1.24 -3.34
C ASN A 461 5.61 0.39 -2.13
N GLN A 462 4.89 -0.70 -1.92
CA GLN A 462 5.20 -1.61 -0.83
C GLN A 462 6.28 -2.63 -1.23
N PRO A 463 7.25 -2.92 -0.34
CA PRO A 463 8.25 -3.96 -0.58
C PRO A 463 7.61 -5.31 -0.96
N GLY A 464 8.21 -5.98 -1.94
CA GLY A 464 7.77 -7.29 -2.43
C GLY A 464 6.60 -7.28 -3.42
N CYS A 465 6.09 -6.11 -3.83
CA CYS A 465 4.98 -6.02 -4.81
C CYS A 465 5.42 -6.02 -6.29
N GLY A 466 6.72 -6.12 -6.58
CA GLY A 466 7.26 -6.17 -7.95
C GLY A 466 7.01 -4.89 -8.77
N ARG A 467 7.35 -4.90 -10.06
CA ARG A 467 7.15 -3.76 -10.99
C ARG A 467 5.83 -3.81 -11.78
N PHE A 468 5.30 -4.99 -12.10
CA PHE A 468 4.18 -5.17 -13.03
C PHE A 468 2.78 -5.09 -12.40
N PHE A 469 2.62 -5.47 -11.12
CA PHE A 469 1.36 -5.38 -10.37
C PHE A 469 1.52 -4.56 -9.08
N SER A 470 2.45 -3.59 -9.10
CA SER A 470 2.92 -2.90 -7.90
C SER A 470 1.77 -2.26 -7.12
N GLU A 471 0.78 -1.66 -7.81
CA GLU A 471 -0.26 -0.90 -7.14
C GLU A 471 -1.38 -1.73 -6.54
N VAL A 472 -1.93 -2.74 -7.23
CA VAL A 472 -2.96 -3.61 -6.63
C VAL A 472 -2.39 -4.37 -5.44
N CYS A 473 -1.14 -4.83 -5.56
CA CYS A 473 -0.44 -5.47 -4.44
C CYS A 473 -0.21 -4.49 -3.29
N SER A 474 0.31 -3.28 -3.58
CA SER A 474 0.55 -2.26 -2.56
C SER A 474 -0.75 -1.85 -1.88
N HIS A 475 -1.83 -1.70 -2.63
CA HIS A 475 -3.17 -1.40 -2.12
C HIS A 475 -3.70 -2.48 -1.17
N THR A 476 -3.45 -3.75 -1.49
CA THR A 476 -3.88 -4.89 -0.66
C THR A 476 -3.03 -5.04 0.61
N ARG A 477 -1.79 -4.54 0.64
CA ARG A 477 -0.89 -4.66 1.80
C ARG A 477 -1.44 -4.02 3.07
N ALA A 478 -2.28 -2.98 2.98
CA ALA A 478 -2.91 -2.39 4.17
C ALA A 478 -3.71 -3.41 4.98
N VAL A 479 -4.43 -4.34 4.32
CA VAL A 479 -5.16 -5.43 4.99
C VAL A 479 -4.20 -6.39 5.69
N ILE A 480 -3.10 -6.74 5.03
CA ILE A 480 -2.10 -7.65 5.55
C ILE A 480 -1.39 -7.03 6.77
N TYR A 481 -0.93 -5.78 6.68
CA TYR A 481 -0.29 -5.10 7.80
C TYR A 481 -1.22 -4.98 9.00
N MET A 482 -2.50 -4.66 8.78
CA MET A 482 -3.46 -4.59 9.87
C MET A 482 -3.66 -5.95 10.55
N ALA A 483 -3.81 -7.03 9.78
CA ALA A 483 -3.94 -8.37 10.32
C ALA A 483 -2.71 -8.77 11.17
N GLU A 484 -1.51 -8.46 10.70
CA GLU A 484 -0.27 -8.74 11.44
C GLU A 484 -0.15 -7.90 12.71
N CYS A 485 -0.52 -6.62 12.68
CA CYS A 485 -0.49 -5.76 13.88
C CYS A 485 -1.62 -6.05 14.89
N ILE A 486 -2.64 -6.83 14.49
CA ILE A 486 -3.60 -7.42 15.43
C ILE A 486 -2.95 -8.60 16.17
N LYS A 487 -2.30 -9.51 15.42
CA LYS A 487 -1.60 -10.67 15.99
C LYS A 487 -0.46 -10.24 16.91
N HIS A 488 0.37 -9.34 16.42
CA HIS A 488 1.59 -8.86 17.08
C HIS A 488 1.41 -7.40 17.50
N GLU A 489 1.27 -7.17 18.80
CA GLU A 489 1.16 -5.80 19.29
C GLU A 489 2.43 -5.01 19.00
N CYS A 490 2.29 -3.76 18.55
CA CYS A 490 3.42 -2.92 18.11
C CYS A 490 4.27 -3.55 16.98
N CYS A 491 3.66 -4.35 16.10
CA CYS A 491 4.36 -4.93 14.94
C CYS A 491 4.99 -3.87 14.01
N LEU A 492 4.35 -2.71 13.94
CA LEU A 492 4.78 -1.54 13.17
C LEU A 492 4.65 -0.31 14.05
N ILE A 493 5.67 0.55 14.00
CA ILE A 493 5.75 1.80 14.76
C ILE A 493 5.76 2.96 13.77
N GLY A 494 4.81 3.89 13.95
CA GLY A 494 4.76 5.15 13.25
C GLY A 494 5.61 6.21 13.95
N ILE A 495 6.55 6.78 13.19
CA ILE A 495 7.39 7.92 13.57
C ILE A 495 6.74 9.18 13.01
N PRO A 496 6.58 10.28 13.76
CA PRO A 496 6.04 11.52 13.21
C PRO A 496 6.72 11.90 11.89
N ARG A 497 5.96 12.23 10.83
CA ARG A 497 6.55 12.48 9.49
C ARG A 497 7.58 13.61 9.48
N SER A 498 7.46 14.59 10.37
CA SER A 498 8.45 15.67 10.55
C SER A 498 9.80 15.15 11.08
N LYS A 499 9.83 13.97 11.67
CA LYS A 499 11.00 13.30 12.25
C LYS A 499 11.32 11.98 11.54
N SER A 500 10.87 11.79 10.29
CA SER A 500 11.03 10.52 9.56
C SER A 500 12.47 10.07 9.33
N SER A 501 13.45 10.97 9.48
CA SER A 501 14.89 10.67 9.45
C SER A 501 15.42 10.02 10.74
N GLN A 502 14.66 10.08 11.84
CA GLN A 502 15.06 9.50 13.11
C GLN A 502 14.83 7.98 13.11
N PRO A 503 15.75 7.18 13.70
CA PRO A 503 15.57 5.74 13.79
C PRO A 503 14.44 5.39 14.77
N ILE A 504 13.75 4.27 14.55
CA ILE A 504 12.70 3.76 15.47
C ILE A 504 13.23 3.64 16.91
N SER A 505 14.52 3.37 17.10
CA SER A 505 15.14 3.28 18.44
C SER A 505 15.04 4.56 19.27
N SER A 506 14.80 5.71 18.64
CA SER A 506 14.58 7.00 19.32
C SER A 506 13.12 7.27 19.69
N CYS A 507 12.19 6.39 19.31
CA CYS A 507 10.76 6.56 19.56
C CYS A 507 10.41 6.44 21.05
N THR A 508 9.63 7.41 21.53
CA THR A 508 8.95 7.34 22.83
C THR A 508 7.46 7.09 22.63
N LYS A 509 6.76 6.59 23.66
CA LYS A 509 5.30 6.42 23.64
C LYS A 509 4.54 7.76 23.53
N GLN A 510 5.20 8.87 23.84
CA GLN A 510 4.65 10.21 23.74
C GLN A 510 4.62 10.72 22.30
N GLU A 511 5.62 10.34 21.50
CA GLU A 511 5.77 10.87 20.14
C GLU A 511 5.35 9.87 19.06
N CYS A 512 5.72 8.60 19.21
CA CYS A 512 5.45 7.56 18.23
C CYS A 512 4.18 6.77 18.58
N VAL A 513 3.58 6.15 17.57
CA VAL A 513 2.33 5.41 17.73
C VAL A 513 2.48 4.03 17.14
N CYS A 514 2.16 2.99 17.91
CA CYS A 514 2.07 1.64 17.38
C CYS A 514 0.81 1.50 16.52
N VAL A 515 0.98 0.99 15.30
CA VAL A 515 -0.13 0.71 14.38
C VAL A 515 -0.93 -0.47 14.92
N GLY A 516 -2.27 -0.36 14.92
CA GLY A 516 -3.17 -1.45 15.29
C GLY A 516 -4.26 -1.01 16.26
N LEU A 517 -4.95 -1.98 16.89
CA LEU A 517 -6.15 -1.72 17.72
C LEU A 517 -5.94 -0.81 18.94
N ASN A 518 -4.67 -0.64 19.36
CA ASN A 518 -4.27 0.15 20.51
C ASN A 518 -3.70 1.54 20.14
N ALA A 519 -3.69 1.93 18.87
CA ALA A 519 -3.14 3.23 18.45
C ALA A 519 -3.78 4.41 19.19
N LYS A 520 -5.09 4.36 19.43
CA LYS A 520 -5.83 5.40 20.19
C LYS A 520 -5.36 5.61 21.63
N LYS A 521 -4.61 4.66 22.21
CA LYS A 521 -4.04 4.78 23.56
C LYS A 521 -2.82 5.71 23.61
N TYR A 522 -2.20 5.99 22.47
CA TYR A 522 -1.07 6.90 22.38
C TYR A 522 -1.59 8.35 22.30
N PRO A 523 -0.88 9.33 22.88
CA PRO A 523 -1.31 10.73 22.88
C PRO A 523 -1.05 11.44 21.55
N SER A 524 -0.07 10.98 20.77
CA SER A 524 0.35 11.63 19.52
C SER A 524 -0.72 11.52 18.42
N ARG A 525 -0.79 12.55 17.57
CA ARG A 525 -1.83 12.73 16.52
C ARG A 525 -1.19 13.22 15.22
N GLY A 526 -1.89 13.03 14.09
CA GLY A 526 -1.43 13.48 12.78
C GLY A 526 -0.72 12.39 11.96
N SER A 527 0.25 12.78 11.14
CA SER A 527 0.85 11.88 10.14
C SER A 527 2.14 11.21 10.61
N PHE A 528 2.23 9.91 10.39
CA PHE A 528 3.36 9.08 10.77
C PHE A 528 3.96 8.37 9.56
N TYR A 529 5.28 8.34 9.47
CA TYR A 529 6.04 7.47 8.59
C TYR A 529 6.26 6.12 9.27
N VAL A 530 5.99 5.02 8.56
CA VAL A 530 6.24 3.66 9.05
C VAL A 530 7.22 2.99 8.09
N PRO A 531 8.50 2.79 8.49
CA PRO A 531 9.43 2.02 7.69
C PRO A 531 9.11 0.53 7.82
N ASN A 532 9.18 -0.22 6.72
CA ASN A 532 9.10 -1.68 6.75
C ASN A 532 10.50 -2.32 6.57
N ILE A 533 10.69 -3.50 7.17
CA ILE A 533 11.90 -4.32 6.98
C ILE A 533 11.84 -4.95 5.60
N THR A 534 12.88 -4.75 4.79
CA THR A 534 13.04 -5.43 3.50
C THR A 534 14.00 -6.60 3.67
N VAL A 535 13.54 -7.81 3.34
CA VAL A 535 14.37 -9.03 3.38
C VAL A 535 14.79 -9.39 1.96
N PHE A 536 16.09 -9.43 1.71
CA PHE A 536 16.66 -9.95 0.47
C PHE A 536 17.08 -11.41 0.69
N SER A 537 16.51 -12.33 -0.08
CA SER A 537 16.96 -13.73 -0.10
C SER A 537 17.93 -13.94 -1.25
N ILE A 538 19.16 -14.34 -0.95
CA ILE A 538 20.20 -14.58 -1.95
C ILE A 538 20.11 -16.02 -2.43
N ASP A 539 19.57 -16.22 -3.64
CA ASP A 539 19.57 -17.53 -4.29
C ASP A 539 20.89 -17.77 -5.03
N TRP A 540 21.70 -18.66 -4.48
CA TRP A 540 22.93 -19.14 -5.10
C TRP A 540 22.90 -20.65 -5.33
N LYS A 541 21.71 -21.27 -5.50
CA LYS A 541 21.49 -22.72 -5.63
C LYS A 541 22.48 -23.43 -6.57
N LYS A 542 22.73 -22.83 -7.75
CA LYS A 542 23.70 -23.37 -8.73
C LYS A 542 25.13 -23.35 -8.19
N GLY A 543 25.53 -22.26 -7.55
CA GLY A 543 26.85 -22.11 -6.92
C GLY A 543 27.01 -22.95 -5.65
N ALA A 544 25.91 -23.26 -4.96
CA ALA A 544 25.85 -24.17 -3.83
C ALA A 544 25.80 -25.65 -4.25
N CYS A 545 25.85 -25.94 -5.56
CA CYS A 545 25.86 -27.29 -6.14
C CYS A 545 24.66 -28.17 -5.74
N ASN A 546 23.48 -27.57 -5.57
CA ASN A 546 22.27 -28.29 -5.12
C ASN A 546 21.41 -28.75 -6.31
N GLY A 547 21.42 -30.06 -6.65
CA GLY A 547 20.56 -30.64 -7.70
C GLY A 547 21.08 -31.84 -8.51
N GLY A 548 22.02 -32.65 -8.03
CA GLY A 548 22.50 -33.86 -8.74
C GLY A 548 22.49 -35.11 -7.86
N ALA A 549 21.88 -36.20 -8.31
CA ALA A 549 21.90 -37.48 -7.62
C ALA A 549 23.18 -38.27 -7.96
N SER A 550 24.09 -38.48 -6.98
CA SER A 550 25.17 -39.51 -6.91
C SER A 550 26.50 -38.95 -6.32
N LEU A 551 27.53 -39.82 -6.21
CA LEU A 551 28.92 -39.58 -5.74
C LEU A 551 29.58 -38.25 -6.14
N LEU A 552 29.04 -37.53 -7.14
CA LEU A 552 29.42 -36.17 -7.53
C LEU A 552 29.10 -35.10 -6.46
N GLU A 553 28.22 -35.36 -5.50
CA GLU A 553 27.90 -34.40 -4.40
C GLU A 553 29.12 -34.08 -3.52
N TYR A 554 30.01 -35.05 -3.28
CA TYR A 554 31.23 -34.81 -2.48
C TYR A 554 32.23 -33.91 -3.21
N ALA A 555 32.34 -34.05 -4.54
CA ALA A 555 33.14 -33.15 -5.39
C ALA A 555 32.49 -31.75 -5.50
N GLY A 556 31.16 -31.69 -5.54
CA GLY A 556 30.40 -30.43 -5.56
C GLY A 556 30.61 -29.58 -4.32
N TYR A 557 30.80 -30.18 -3.15
CA TYR A 557 31.03 -29.44 -1.91
C TYR A 557 32.31 -28.59 -1.95
N PHE A 558 33.43 -29.11 -2.48
CA PHE A 558 34.65 -28.32 -2.67
C PHE A 558 34.40 -27.10 -3.55
N LYS A 559 33.62 -27.27 -4.63
CA LYS A 559 33.29 -26.16 -5.50
C LYS A 559 32.36 -25.15 -4.83
N ALA A 560 31.39 -25.62 -4.04
CA ALA A 560 30.52 -24.76 -3.25
C ALA A 560 31.32 -23.95 -2.22
N VAL A 561 32.32 -24.55 -1.56
CA VAL A 561 33.28 -23.88 -0.67
C VAL A 561 34.03 -22.78 -1.41
N GLU A 562 34.60 -23.04 -2.59
CA GLU A 562 35.27 -22.02 -3.40
C GLU A 562 34.32 -20.87 -3.78
N ASN A 563 33.11 -21.21 -4.21
CA ASN A 563 32.11 -20.26 -4.66
C ASN A 563 31.65 -19.31 -3.55
N THR A 564 31.80 -19.67 -2.26
CA THR A 564 31.40 -18.79 -1.14
C THR A 564 32.08 -17.41 -1.22
N ARG A 565 33.32 -17.34 -1.71
CA ARG A 565 34.06 -16.08 -1.86
C ARG A 565 33.45 -15.19 -2.94
N GLU A 566 33.17 -15.76 -4.11
CA GLU A 566 32.58 -15.02 -5.22
C GLU A 566 31.18 -14.54 -4.88
N VAL A 567 30.35 -15.41 -4.27
CA VAL A 567 29.01 -15.02 -3.81
C VAL A 567 29.12 -13.91 -2.76
N GLY A 568 30.08 -13.99 -1.83
CA GLY A 568 30.35 -12.92 -0.86
C GLY A 568 30.65 -11.58 -1.54
N ARG A 569 31.47 -11.57 -2.61
CA ARG A 569 31.73 -10.36 -3.40
C ARG A 569 30.47 -9.81 -4.07
N TYR A 570 29.63 -10.67 -4.64
CA TYR A 570 28.34 -10.26 -5.21
C TYR A 570 27.43 -9.62 -4.17
N VAL A 571 27.31 -10.20 -2.97
CA VAL A 571 26.50 -9.64 -1.88
C VAL A 571 27.04 -8.27 -1.43
N ALA A 572 28.36 -8.10 -1.34
CA ALA A 572 28.98 -6.83 -0.99
C ALA A 572 28.73 -5.75 -2.05
N ASN A 573 28.89 -6.07 -3.34
CA ASN A 573 28.59 -5.15 -4.43
C ASN A 573 27.10 -4.76 -4.48
N PHE A 574 26.21 -5.72 -4.25
CA PHE A 574 24.78 -5.43 -4.14
C PHE A 574 24.48 -4.50 -2.96
N THR A 575 25.12 -4.72 -1.82
CA THR A 575 25.01 -3.83 -0.65
C THR A 575 25.52 -2.43 -0.98
N LYS A 576 26.63 -2.30 -1.73
CA LYS A 576 27.14 -1.01 -2.20
C LYS A 576 26.09 -0.26 -3.02
N ILE A 577 25.41 -0.92 -3.96
CA ILE A 577 24.30 -0.33 -4.74
C ILE A 577 23.20 0.19 -3.81
N LEU A 578 22.77 -0.62 -2.83
CA LEU A 578 21.75 -0.21 -1.85
C LEU A 578 22.14 1.06 -1.08
N VAL A 579 23.41 1.18 -0.68
CA VAL A 579 23.89 2.33 0.09
C VAL A 579 24.10 3.56 -0.80
N GLU A 580 24.76 3.40 -1.95
CA GLU A 580 25.18 4.52 -2.79
C GLU A 580 24.05 5.04 -3.68
N GLU A 581 23.29 4.15 -4.33
CA GLU A 581 22.21 4.54 -5.25
C GLU A 581 20.91 4.79 -4.51
N TYR A 582 20.55 3.90 -3.57
CA TYR A 582 19.27 3.96 -2.86
C TYR A 582 19.34 4.66 -1.49
N LYS A 583 20.53 5.15 -1.11
CA LYS A 583 20.75 5.92 0.14
C LYS A 583 20.32 5.18 1.41
N ILE A 584 20.38 3.85 1.40
CA ILE A 584 20.10 3.03 2.58
C ILE A 584 21.30 3.14 3.56
N PRO A 585 21.12 3.58 4.80
CA PRO A 585 22.22 3.63 5.76
C PRO A 585 22.77 2.24 6.02
N LEU A 586 24.09 2.06 5.94
CA LEU A 586 24.73 0.77 6.14
C LEU A 586 24.46 0.17 7.53
N ALA A 587 24.27 1.03 8.54
CA ALA A 587 23.87 0.64 9.88
C ALA A 587 22.52 -0.11 9.94
N ASN A 588 21.66 0.07 8.94
CA ASN A 588 20.34 -0.56 8.84
C ASN A 588 20.35 -1.88 8.06
N ILE A 589 21.53 -2.36 7.62
CA ILE A 589 21.66 -3.59 6.82
C ILE A 589 22.26 -4.69 7.69
N LEU A 590 21.45 -5.73 7.93
CA LEU A 590 21.83 -6.95 8.64
C LEU A 590 22.04 -8.08 7.62
N LEU A 591 23.13 -8.84 7.78
CA LEU A 591 23.41 -10.01 6.94
C LEU A 591 23.38 -11.30 7.78
N ILE A 592 22.59 -12.28 7.34
CA ILE A 592 22.40 -13.56 8.04
C ILE A 592 22.71 -14.69 7.07
N GLY A 593 23.50 -15.66 7.52
CA GLY A 593 23.83 -16.85 6.72
C GLY A 593 23.82 -18.12 7.57
N HIS A 594 23.46 -19.25 6.97
CA HIS A 594 23.54 -20.58 7.59
C HIS A 594 24.56 -21.45 6.87
N SER A 595 25.35 -22.24 7.61
CA SER A 595 26.31 -23.18 7.03
C SER A 595 27.32 -22.48 6.08
N LEU A 596 27.48 -22.94 4.83
CA LEU A 596 28.26 -22.24 3.80
C LEU A 596 27.77 -20.79 3.57
N GLY A 597 26.47 -20.53 3.71
CA GLY A 597 25.91 -19.18 3.67
C GLY A 597 26.42 -18.27 4.78
N ALA A 598 26.76 -18.81 5.97
CA ALA A 598 27.43 -18.01 7.01
C ALA A 598 28.86 -17.63 6.58
N GLN A 599 29.57 -18.52 5.89
CA GLN A 599 30.87 -18.21 5.31
C GLN A 599 30.75 -17.14 4.21
N VAL A 600 29.73 -17.23 3.34
CA VAL A 600 29.38 -16.18 2.38
C VAL A 600 29.17 -14.84 3.07
N ALA A 601 28.41 -14.81 4.18
CA ALA A 601 28.18 -13.58 4.94
C ALA A 601 29.50 -12.97 5.46
N GLY A 602 30.40 -13.80 6.00
CA GLY A 602 31.73 -13.36 6.40
C GLY A 602 32.57 -12.80 5.25
N PHE A 603 32.57 -13.46 4.08
CA PHE A 603 33.28 -12.95 2.90
C PHE A 603 32.67 -11.66 2.35
N ALA A 604 31.34 -11.51 2.40
CA ALA A 604 30.67 -10.27 2.05
C ALA A 604 31.09 -9.13 3.00
N GLY A 605 31.17 -9.38 4.30
CA GLY A 605 31.68 -8.40 5.27
C GLY A 605 33.10 -7.95 4.97
N LYS A 606 34.01 -8.88 4.68
CA LYS A 606 35.39 -8.56 4.27
C LYS A 606 35.47 -7.76 2.99
N GLU A 607 34.64 -8.08 2.00
CA GLU A 607 34.66 -7.37 0.73
C GLU A 607 34.05 -5.97 0.87
N LEU A 608 32.95 -5.83 1.59
CA LEU A 608 32.30 -4.54 1.81
C LEU A 608 33.21 -3.54 2.52
N GLN A 609 34.05 -4.01 3.44
CA GLN A 609 35.06 -3.20 4.13
C GLN A 609 36.02 -2.51 3.17
N LYS A 610 36.35 -3.16 2.05
CA LYS A 610 37.20 -2.58 1.01
C LYS A 610 36.44 -1.59 0.13
N LEU A 611 35.12 -1.74 0.03
CA LEU A 611 34.27 -0.94 -0.84
C LEU A 611 33.79 0.34 -0.17
N ILE A 612 33.02 0.21 0.93
CA ILE A 612 32.28 1.33 1.51
C ILE A 612 32.17 1.31 3.05
N GLY A 613 32.55 0.22 3.73
CA GLY A 613 32.50 0.13 5.20
C GLY A 613 32.10 -1.24 5.73
N LYS A 614 31.73 -1.29 7.02
CA LYS A 614 31.32 -2.52 7.72
C LYS A 614 29.81 -2.63 7.84
N TYR A 615 29.27 -3.85 7.73
CA TYR A 615 27.93 -4.13 8.22
C TYR A 615 27.86 -3.85 9.72
N SER A 616 26.72 -3.36 10.21
CA SER A 616 26.50 -3.19 11.65
C SER A 616 26.45 -4.54 12.37
N GLN A 617 25.86 -5.55 11.73
CA GLN A 617 25.79 -6.89 12.29
C GLN A 617 25.79 -7.98 11.21
N ILE A 618 26.53 -9.06 11.48
CA ILE A 618 26.45 -10.33 10.76
C ILE A 618 26.02 -11.43 11.74
N VAL A 619 25.08 -12.29 11.33
CA VAL A 619 24.69 -13.49 12.09
C VAL A 619 25.07 -14.75 11.31
N GLY A 620 25.97 -15.54 11.87
CA GLY A 620 26.34 -16.86 11.38
C GLY A 620 25.59 -17.96 12.12
N LEU A 621 24.68 -18.63 11.43
CA LEU A 621 23.94 -19.78 11.93
C LEU A 621 24.71 -21.06 11.59
N ASP A 622 25.32 -21.68 12.60
CA ASP A 622 26.15 -22.87 12.51
C ASP A 622 27.09 -22.87 11.29
N PRO A 623 28.08 -21.95 11.25
CA PRO A 623 28.94 -21.80 10.08
C PRO A 623 29.62 -23.11 9.70
N ALA A 624 29.66 -23.43 8.41
CA ALA A 624 30.21 -24.69 7.94
C ALA A 624 31.65 -24.89 8.42
N GLY A 625 31.94 -26.05 9.02
CA GLY A 625 33.25 -26.42 9.53
C GLY A 625 34.18 -27.07 8.50
N PRO A 626 33.73 -28.05 7.70
CA PRO A 626 34.59 -28.69 6.71
C PRO A 626 35.20 -27.68 5.73
N PHE A 627 36.54 -27.68 5.62
CA PHE A 627 37.39 -26.70 4.90
C PHE A 627 37.44 -25.27 5.45
N PHE A 628 36.87 -25.01 6.63
CA PHE A 628 36.91 -23.70 7.28
C PHE A 628 37.42 -23.72 8.72
N SER A 629 37.19 -24.80 9.49
CA SER A 629 37.49 -24.86 10.93
C SER A 629 38.97 -24.56 11.25
N LEU A 630 39.89 -25.00 10.40
CA LEU A 630 41.33 -24.77 10.60
C LEU A 630 41.84 -23.48 9.94
N ASN A 631 41.00 -22.82 9.15
CA ASN A 631 41.39 -21.64 8.41
C ASN A 631 41.60 -20.43 9.33
N SER A 632 42.48 -19.53 8.89
CA SER A 632 42.66 -18.21 9.48
C SER A 632 41.46 -17.31 9.19
N CYS A 633 41.33 -16.23 9.97
CA CYS A 633 40.24 -15.26 9.87
C CYS A 633 39.98 -14.75 8.43
N SER A 634 41.01 -14.58 7.60
CA SER A 634 40.88 -14.11 6.21
C SER A 634 40.18 -15.11 5.27
N GLN A 635 40.04 -16.37 5.67
CA GLN A 635 39.54 -17.47 4.86
C GLN A 635 38.27 -18.13 5.41
N ARG A 636 37.59 -17.50 6.37
CA ARG A 636 36.30 -17.92 6.96
C ARG A 636 35.58 -16.72 7.59
N ILE A 637 34.33 -16.87 8.03
CA ILE A 637 33.67 -15.87 8.89
C ILE A 637 34.48 -15.64 10.18
N CYS A 638 34.54 -14.39 10.62
CA CYS A 638 35.40 -13.92 11.69
C CYS A 638 34.83 -12.66 12.38
N GLU A 639 35.23 -12.40 13.63
CA GLU A 639 34.72 -11.31 14.47
C GLU A 639 34.92 -9.91 13.88
N THR A 640 35.89 -9.75 12.98
CA THR A 640 36.23 -8.47 12.34
C THR A 640 35.41 -8.16 11.09
N ASP A 641 34.56 -9.09 10.64
CA ASP A 641 33.81 -8.99 9.37
C ASP A 641 32.69 -7.93 9.40
N ALA A 642 32.22 -7.57 10.60
CA ALA A 642 31.23 -6.53 10.87
C ALA A 642 31.56 -5.81 12.19
N ASP A 643 30.78 -4.81 12.57
CA ASP A 643 30.89 -4.19 13.90
C ASP A 643 30.46 -5.14 15.02
N TYR A 644 29.54 -6.06 14.71
CA TYR A 644 29.10 -7.13 15.61
C TYR A 644 28.85 -8.43 14.84
N VAL A 645 29.59 -9.49 15.18
CA VAL A 645 29.43 -10.81 14.55
C VAL A 645 28.90 -11.78 15.60
N GLN A 646 27.68 -12.27 15.40
CA GLN A 646 27.03 -13.24 16.27
C GLN A 646 27.05 -14.63 15.63
N ILE A 647 27.54 -15.63 16.36
CA ILE A 647 27.59 -17.01 15.90
C ILE A 647 26.72 -17.90 16.77
N ILE A 648 25.94 -18.78 16.15
CA ILE A 648 25.15 -19.80 16.83
C ILE A 648 25.71 -21.17 16.45
N HIS A 649 26.31 -21.88 17.40
CA HIS A 649 26.84 -23.23 17.20
C HIS A 649 25.83 -24.27 17.64
N THR A 650 25.51 -25.20 16.74
CA THR A 650 24.57 -26.30 16.98
C THR A 650 25.11 -27.67 16.61
N SER A 651 26.14 -27.75 15.75
CA SER A 651 26.76 -29.03 15.41
C SER A 651 28.27 -28.90 15.19
N VAL A 652 29.06 -29.67 15.96
CA VAL A 652 30.49 -29.80 15.71
C VAL A 652 30.80 -30.63 14.45
N PRO A 653 30.08 -31.72 14.12
CA PRO A 653 30.45 -32.52 12.95
C PRO A 653 30.31 -31.81 11.59
N LEU A 654 29.38 -30.84 11.48
CA LEU A 654 29.12 -30.11 10.23
C LEU A 654 29.40 -28.61 10.35
N GLY A 655 29.22 -28.04 11.55
CA GLY A 655 29.59 -26.67 11.88
C GLY A 655 30.99 -26.55 12.48
N THR A 656 31.28 -25.43 13.12
CA THR A 656 32.57 -25.15 13.77
C THR A 656 32.45 -25.26 15.29
N GLU A 657 33.49 -25.73 15.98
CA GLU A 657 33.58 -25.63 17.45
C GLU A 657 34.34 -24.38 17.93
N ARG A 658 35.08 -23.73 17.03
CA ARG A 658 35.90 -22.57 17.35
C ARG A 658 35.03 -21.34 17.57
N THR A 659 35.47 -20.48 18.47
CA THR A 659 34.91 -19.13 18.61
C THR A 659 35.27 -18.32 17.37
N LEU A 660 34.27 -17.83 16.65
CA LEU A 660 34.48 -17.10 15.40
C LEU A 660 34.01 -15.65 15.47
N GLY A 661 33.05 -15.31 16.32
CA GLY A 661 32.39 -14.00 16.35
C GLY A 661 32.82 -13.13 17.53
N THR A 662 32.25 -11.93 17.55
CA THR A 662 32.26 -11.05 18.73
C THR A 662 31.50 -11.69 19.89
N ILE A 663 30.51 -12.52 19.57
CA ILE A 663 29.78 -13.38 20.50
C ILE A 663 29.49 -14.75 19.87
N ASP A 664 29.63 -15.81 20.66
CA ASP A 664 29.38 -17.18 20.22
C ASP A 664 28.45 -17.89 21.21
N PHE A 665 27.28 -18.30 20.74
CA PHE A 665 26.29 -19.06 21.49
C PHE A 665 26.40 -20.53 21.13
N TYR A 666 26.81 -21.41 22.05
CA TYR A 666 26.74 -22.84 21.81
C TYR A 666 25.52 -23.45 22.46
N MET A 667 24.58 -23.85 21.60
CA MET A 667 23.30 -24.44 21.94
C MET A 667 23.52 -25.86 22.44
N ASN A 668 23.16 -26.17 23.69
CA ASN A 668 23.36 -27.48 24.31
C ASN A 668 24.78 -28.05 24.08
N ASN A 669 25.79 -27.22 24.30
CA ASN A 669 27.20 -27.46 24.05
C ASN A 669 27.68 -27.39 22.59
N GLY A 670 26.81 -27.11 21.63
CA GLY A 670 27.12 -26.97 20.21
C GLY A 670 27.40 -28.28 19.47
N ILE A 671 27.14 -29.45 20.08
CA ILE A 671 27.50 -30.76 19.50
C ILE A 671 26.28 -31.43 18.87
N PHE A 672 25.30 -31.80 19.68
CA PHE A 672 24.05 -32.45 19.25
C PHE A 672 22.87 -31.81 19.96
N GLN A 673 21.79 -31.58 19.22
CA GLN A 673 20.64 -30.83 19.73
C GLN A 673 19.51 -31.77 20.22
N PRO A 674 18.75 -31.36 21.26
CA PRO A 674 17.58 -32.09 21.72
C PRO A 674 16.62 -32.46 20.58
N GLY A 675 16.28 -33.75 20.50
CA GLY A 675 15.44 -34.31 19.44
C GLY A 675 16.18 -34.79 18.19
N CYS A 676 17.50 -34.58 18.10
CA CYS A 676 18.32 -35.01 16.94
C CYS A 676 19.19 -36.26 17.21
N ASN A 677 19.29 -36.75 18.44
CA ASN A 677 20.20 -37.87 18.80
C ASN A 677 21.63 -37.64 18.27
N VAL A 678 22.17 -38.54 17.44
CA VAL A 678 23.48 -38.42 16.79
C VAL A 678 23.41 -37.88 15.35
N ASP A 679 22.23 -37.45 14.90
CA ASP A 679 22.06 -36.85 13.57
C ASP A 679 22.62 -35.41 13.55
N ALA A 680 23.81 -35.30 12.97
CA ALA A 680 24.51 -34.04 12.80
C ALA A 680 23.77 -33.08 11.86
N SER A 681 23.07 -33.57 10.82
CA SER A 681 22.32 -32.74 9.87
C SER A 681 21.09 -32.12 10.53
N CYS A 682 20.36 -32.91 11.34
CA CYS A 682 19.29 -32.40 12.19
C CYS A 682 19.80 -31.31 13.13
N SER A 683 20.91 -31.58 13.83
CA SER A 683 21.53 -30.63 14.76
C SER A 683 22.00 -29.36 14.04
N HIS A 684 22.57 -29.49 12.83
CA HIS A 684 23.03 -28.38 12.00
C HIS A 684 21.88 -27.47 11.55
N THR A 685 20.72 -28.05 11.23
CA THR A 685 19.52 -27.31 10.80
C THR A 685 18.82 -26.60 11.97
N LYS A 686 19.00 -27.08 13.21
CA LYS A 686 18.39 -26.48 14.41
C LYS A 686 18.83 -25.03 14.65
N ALA A 687 20.00 -24.59 14.19
CA ALA A 687 20.41 -23.19 14.29
C ALA A 687 19.40 -22.23 13.64
N VAL A 688 18.86 -22.59 12.47
CA VAL A 688 17.82 -21.81 11.78
C VAL A 688 16.52 -21.79 12.59
N LEU A 689 16.13 -22.93 13.16
CA LEU A 689 14.92 -23.05 13.96
C LEU A 689 15.01 -22.27 15.28
N TYR A 690 16.14 -22.33 15.97
CA TYR A 690 16.38 -21.57 17.19
C TYR A 690 16.41 -20.07 16.93
N PHE A 691 17.09 -19.63 15.87
CA PHE A 691 17.11 -18.22 15.51
C PHE A 691 15.71 -17.72 15.08
N THR A 692 14.94 -18.55 14.37
CA THR A 692 13.53 -18.27 14.03
C THR A 692 12.69 -18.06 15.29
N GLU A 693 12.87 -18.90 16.31
CA GLU A 693 12.15 -18.73 17.57
C GLU A 693 12.54 -17.44 18.29
N CYS A 694 13.82 -17.06 18.26
CA CYS A 694 14.32 -15.81 18.81
C CYS A 694 13.77 -14.57 18.07
N ILE A 695 13.45 -14.69 16.78
CA ILE A 695 12.77 -13.62 16.02
C ILE A 695 11.30 -13.53 16.44
N LYS A 696 10.62 -14.67 16.62
CA LYS A 696 9.20 -14.73 17.00
C LYS A 696 8.95 -14.28 18.44
N ARG A 697 9.92 -14.50 19.33
CA ARG A 697 9.80 -14.25 20.77
C ARG A 697 11.09 -13.61 21.28
N GLU A 698 10.98 -12.35 21.67
CA GLU A 698 12.09 -11.61 22.27
C GLU A 698 12.61 -12.33 23.52
N CYS A 699 13.93 -12.47 23.63
CA CYS A 699 14.60 -13.12 24.76
C CYS A 699 14.13 -14.55 25.11
N CYS A 700 13.61 -15.31 24.14
CA CYS A 700 13.23 -16.72 24.32
C CYS A 700 14.41 -17.63 24.73
N LEU A 701 15.58 -17.41 24.13
CA LEU A 701 16.82 -18.14 24.41
C LEU A 701 17.84 -17.19 25.03
N ILE A 702 18.40 -17.57 26.18
CA ILE A 702 19.35 -16.76 26.95
C ILE A 702 20.69 -17.48 27.00
N GLY A 703 21.73 -16.79 26.56
CA GLY A 703 23.11 -17.20 26.73
C GLY A 703 23.63 -16.86 28.12
N ILE A 704 24.19 -17.87 28.78
CA ILE A 704 24.85 -17.78 30.08
C ILE A 704 26.37 -17.81 29.83
N PRO A 705 27.19 -16.95 30.46
CA PRO A 705 28.64 -16.98 30.29
C PRO A 705 29.21 -18.38 30.43
N TRP A 706 30.06 -18.77 29.48
CA TRP A 706 30.67 -20.08 29.49
C TRP A 706 32.06 -20.04 30.13
N GLU A 707 32.14 -20.48 31.38
CA GLU A 707 33.42 -20.60 32.10
C GLU A 707 34.05 -21.99 31.90
N GLU A 708 35.33 -22.03 31.55
CA GLU A 708 36.14 -23.26 31.45
C GLU A 708 37.08 -23.35 32.67
N TYR A 709 37.06 -24.46 33.41
CA TYR A 709 38.01 -24.71 34.52
C TYR A 709 38.78 -26.01 34.29
N VAL A 710 40.10 -25.96 34.51
CA VAL A 710 41.01 -27.11 34.42
C VAL A 710 41.13 -27.76 35.79
N VAL A 711 40.84 -29.06 35.91
CA VAL A 711 41.02 -29.83 37.15
C VAL A 711 42.22 -30.77 36.99
N PHE A 712 43.23 -30.61 37.84
CA PHE A 712 44.35 -31.55 37.94
C PHE A 712 43.97 -32.70 38.89
N ILE A 713 43.89 -33.92 38.36
CA ILE A 713 43.67 -35.13 39.18
C ILE A 713 45.04 -35.77 39.43
N ASN A 714 45.51 -35.73 40.69
CA ASN A 714 46.61 -36.59 41.14
C ASN A 714 46.03 -37.97 41.48
N ILE A 715 46.30 -38.97 40.64
CA ILE A 715 45.87 -40.35 40.89
C ILE A 715 46.88 -41.01 41.83
N LEU A 716 46.57 -41.03 43.13
CA LEU A 716 47.14 -41.97 44.10
C LEU A 716 46.01 -42.87 44.60
N ASN A 717 46.21 -44.18 44.48
CA ASN A 717 45.34 -45.31 44.85
C ASN A 717 44.31 -45.79 43.83
N PHE A 718 44.78 -46.49 42.80
CA PHE A 718 44.31 -47.86 42.56
C PHE A 718 45.39 -48.67 41.83
N PHE A 719 46.08 -49.54 42.58
CA PHE A 719 47.10 -50.45 42.08
C PHE A 719 46.45 -51.57 41.26
N MET A 720 46.84 -51.71 39.98
CA MET A 720 47.33 -52.94 39.32
C MET A 720 46.92 -53.07 37.84
N LEU A 721 47.96 -53.21 36.99
CA LEU A 721 48.00 -53.88 35.66
C LEU A 721 47.31 -53.14 34.49
N ILE A 722 47.94 -52.66 33.40
CA ILE A 722 49.18 -53.02 32.67
C ILE A 722 49.71 -51.82 31.85
N LEU A 723 51.00 -51.52 32.05
CA LEU A 723 52.04 -51.02 31.13
C LEU A 723 51.65 -50.27 29.84
N LEU A 724 51.84 -48.94 29.85
CA LEU A 724 52.74 -48.13 28.98
C LEU A 724 52.31 -46.64 28.98
N GLN A 725 53.23 -45.75 29.39
CA GLN A 725 53.24 -44.28 29.24
C GLN A 725 51.92 -43.50 29.48
N ASN A 726 51.72 -42.97 30.69
CA ASN A 726 50.68 -41.98 30.96
C ASN A 726 51.31 -40.62 31.32
N GLU A 727 51.26 -39.68 30.37
CA GLU A 727 51.20 -38.24 30.63
C GLU A 727 49.96 -37.93 31.51
N PRO A 728 49.99 -36.89 32.38
CA PRO A 728 48.81 -36.47 33.12
C PRO A 728 47.67 -36.11 32.15
N LYS A 729 46.57 -36.87 32.18
CA LYS A 729 45.36 -36.51 31.43
C LYS A 729 44.70 -35.29 32.08
N MET A 730 44.86 -34.13 31.45
CA MET A 730 44.03 -32.95 31.75
C MET A 730 42.57 -33.29 31.40
N ILE A 731 41.67 -33.19 32.38
CA ILE A 731 40.23 -33.26 32.15
C ILE A 731 39.67 -31.84 32.33
N THR A 732 39.20 -31.25 31.25
CA THR A 732 38.48 -29.98 31.28
C THR A 732 37.04 -30.26 31.73
N MET A 733 36.67 -29.81 32.93
CA MET A 733 35.29 -29.90 33.41
C MET A 733 34.53 -28.61 33.04
N ARG A 734 33.31 -28.77 32.50
CA ARG A 734 32.44 -27.68 32.06
C ARG A 734 31.34 -27.47 33.10
N ARG A 735 31.22 -26.27 33.68
CA ARG A 735 30.14 -25.94 34.63
C ARG A 735 29.39 -24.70 34.15
N SER A 736 28.13 -24.82 33.78
CA SER A 736 27.26 -23.68 33.52
C SER A 736 26.72 -23.12 34.84
N GLN A 737 26.69 -21.78 34.98
CA GLN A 737 25.97 -21.13 36.06
C GLN A 737 24.45 -21.33 35.87
N SER A 738 23.68 -21.34 36.95
CA SER A 738 22.21 -21.49 36.88
C SER A 738 21.57 -20.30 36.16
N ILE A 739 20.54 -20.54 35.36
CA ILE A 739 19.77 -19.47 34.70
C ILE A 739 19.15 -18.49 35.71
N SER A 740 18.99 -18.91 36.97
CA SER A 740 18.50 -18.09 38.09
C SER A 740 19.46 -16.98 38.54
N THR A 741 20.71 -16.96 38.06
CA THR A 741 21.70 -15.92 38.37
C THR A 741 21.93 -14.94 37.22
N CYS A 742 21.12 -15.00 36.16
CA CYS A 742 21.23 -14.09 35.01
C CYS A 742 20.81 -12.66 35.34
N THR A 743 21.66 -11.70 35.00
CA THR A 743 21.34 -10.27 34.96
C THR A 743 21.63 -9.73 33.56
N LYS A 744 21.08 -8.57 33.21
CA LYS A 744 21.28 -7.92 31.90
C LYS A 744 22.76 -7.65 31.58
N ASP A 745 23.59 -7.52 32.62
CA ASP A 745 25.04 -7.28 32.47
C ASP A 745 25.85 -8.56 32.28
N LYS A 746 25.29 -9.73 32.63
CA LYS A 746 25.98 -11.03 32.60
C LYS A 746 25.47 -11.95 31.49
N CYS A 747 24.17 -11.96 31.23
CA CYS A 747 23.55 -12.85 30.25
C CYS A 747 23.13 -12.07 29.00
N VAL A 748 23.13 -12.75 27.86
CA VAL A 748 22.81 -12.14 26.56
C VAL A 748 21.66 -12.90 25.93
N CYS A 749 20.61 -12.19 25.52
CA CYS A 749 19.55 -12.79 24.74
C CYS A 749 20.05 -13.12 23.33
N VAL A 750 19.82 -14.36 22.89
CA VAL A 750 20.11 -14.76 21.52
C VAL A 750 19.08 -14.12 20.59
N GLY A 751 19.52 -13.51 19.50
CA GLY A 751 18.64 -12.98 18.46
C GLY A 751 19.11 -11.65 17.93
N LEU A 752 18.23 -10.92 17.23
CA LEU A 752 18.55 -9.65 16.58
C LEU A 752 19.03 -8.58 17.59
N SER A 753 18.54 -8.62 18.82
CA SER A 753 18.88 -7.65 19.87
C SER A 753 20.12 -8.03 20.70
N ALA A 754 20.86 -9.08 20.32
CA ALA A 754 22.02 -9.54 21.11
C ALA A 754 23.10 -8.45 21.30
N ASN A 755 23.30 -7.59 20.29
CA ASN A 755 24.28 -6.49 20.36
C ASN A 755 23.93 -5.43 21.43
N ASN A 756 22.68 -5.37 21.90
CA ASN A 756 22.24 -4.42 22.93
C ASN A 756 22.72 -4.80 24.34
N TYR A 757 23.32 -5.97 24.51
CA TYR A 757 23.86 -6.45 25.77
C TYR A 757 25.38 -6.23 25.80
N PRO A 758 25.99 -5.94 26.96
CA PRO A 758 27.43 -5.69 27.05
C PRO A 758 28.28 -6.97 26.94
N GLY A 759 27.71 -8.15 27.17
CA GLY A 759 28.43 -9.42 27.15
C GLY A 759 29.05 -9.76 25.80
N ARG A 760 30.29 -10.27 25.79
CA ARG A 760 31.06 -10.69 24.62
C ARG A 760 31.75 -12.03 24.89
N GLY A 761 32.14 -12.76 23.85
CA GLY A 761 32.78 -14.08 23.98
C GLY A 761 31.80 -15.26 23.98
N LYS A 762 32.10 -16.31 24.76
CA LYS A 762 31.39 -17.60 24.71
C LYS A 762 30.20 -17.67 25.68
N PHE A 763 29.07 -18.17 25.19
CA PHE A 763 27.85 -18.35 25.96
C PHE A 763 27.25 -19.74 25.75
N TYR A 764 26.85 -20.38 26.85
CA TYR A 764 26.09 -21.62 26.86
C TYR A 764 24.60 -21.31 26.81
N VAL A 765 23.87 -21.99 25.92
CA VAL A 765 22.42 -21.80 25.76
C VAL A 765 21.72 -23.16 25.88
N PRO A 766 20.97 -23.43 26.96
CA PRO A 766 20.14 -24.62 27.05
C PRO A 766 18.85 -24.44 26.23
N THR A 767 18.36 -25.49 25.57
CA THR A 767 17.09 -25.45 24.81
C THR A 767 16.20 -26.68 25.08
N LYS A 768 14.90 -26.59 24.77
CA LYS A 768 13.97 -27.73 24.80
C LYS A 768 14.04 -28.57 23.53
N ARG A 769 13.48 -29.78 23.59
CA ARG A 769 13.31 -30.69 22.44
C ARG A 769 12.43 -30.09 21.34
N ASP A 770 11.28 -29.56 21.75
CA ASP A 770 10.19 -29.13 20.85
C ASP A 770 9.92 -27.63 20.99
N ALA A 771 9.28 -27.05 19.97
CA ALA A 771 8.92 -25.64 19.98
C ALA A 771 7.81 -25.34 21.02
N PRO A 772 7.80 -24.16 21.66
CA PRO A 772 8.79 -23.09 21.58
C PRO A 772 10.02 -23.50 22.40
N TYR A 773 11.19 -23.57 21.75
CA TYR A 773 12.43 -24.16 22.30
C TYR A 773 12.98 -23.43 23.54
N CYS A 774 12.28 -22.42 24.02
CA CYS A 774 12.55 -21.57 25.17
C CYS A 774 12.51 -22.33 26.49
N ASN A 775 13.44 -22.01 27.39
CA ASN A 775 13.45 -22.51 28.76
C ASN A 775 12.77 -21.59 29.78
N ASN A 776 12.37 -20.37 29.37
CA ASN A 776 11.80 -19.35 30.25
C ASN A 776 10.40 -18.88 29.78
N ASN A 777 9.55 -18.48 30.73
CA ASN A 777 8.24 -17.86 30.49
C ASN A 777 8.33 -16.31 30.29
N GLY A 778 9.43 -15.81 29.71
CA GLY A 778 9.55 -14.41 29.29
C GLY A 778 9.68 -13.35 30.41
N THR A 779 10.11 -13.72 31.62
CA THR A 779 10.12 -12.82 32.80
C THR A 779 11.50 -12.60 33.45
N VAL A 780 12.60 -13.07 32.84
CA VAL A 780 13.88 -13.28 33.58
C VAL A 780 14.98 -12.24 33.27
N LEU A 781 14.79 -11.26 32.38
CA LEU A 781 15.79 -10.21 32.12
C LEU A 781 15.20 -8.82 31.91
#